data_AF-A0A8H5DG89-F1
#
_entry.id   AF-A0A8H5DG89-F1
#
_cell.length_a   1.000
_cell.length_b   1.000
_cell.length_c   1.000
_cell.angle_alpha   90.00
_cell.angle_beta   90.00
_cell.angle_gamma   90.00
#
_symmetry.space_group_name_H-M   'P 1'
#
loop_
_entity.id
_entity.type
_entity.pdbx_description
1 polymer ?
#
loop_
_entity_poly.entity_id
_entity_poly.type
_entity_poly.pdbx_seq_one_letter_code
_entity_poly.pdbx_strand_id
1 'polypeptide(L)'
;MLPITTCVVAGQQYLIHPLILGSIQETIKPDAIIPVTLLSTDEIFGDVDGVLKLLDDRDDVFVADFGSVLVEKPGDSSSEVPAQPQGAGARKVYHVNRIRPLDSFADLPSGPYFLHGPNLHQAWRLYDDEFGAFTFGVVPDDLANPDEFQSNSHAVPVPSRLYHPKPSIRKPLSGTRISISDTMSLKGTRTTLSSRAWESLYKETSNSTAPHVQRLLDQGAVIVGKTKIPQFGTGAEWVDQQAPWSARGDGYHIMKGTAIGAAAASAGYEWLDHSFGLDSGGVVTERGIYSFVSSNGDVSTDDTKITNFDRTSLFSRSLESLLSITASSLDTELHDLAFPTRILIPTDFASGDTQENNIIGSFAMNLGEILRVEPAYIHLATVWDMNPPPEAEQKGLEEYMQYAYFWLWYYENYHAFKDFRTEYQQKFYKKPFIDPTLQEFWDQCKLVTRAQYHEALERLNVYRRWFREFVMRITPTINNTIGDTILVIPYGNSRNVEHRNKAVAVGGASLVISFYANTVPLYDFWENRVSAGSTPRATSPAPPVPVLSHPGSPFIPTKLSMATSRPRVLHIGDPIQYNPETYLRFTVQFEVVRPSTEERQRPAFIKALKERRWGDFDAIFRPFWGTGGEMGKWDNELISLLPESVRVFASAGAGFDWADTKLLGERGIIYCNSGLAAAEAVADFAIIGIISTFRLLPWCISSALSGDEQVFGTNHRDATMQSFNLRDQALGLVGFGNIGQQIAARARHGFGMDIHYYDVLPKPAAVVAPLRATHHETLESLLSRCDCTVLCTPAGDGTLINATTLPLFKRGSRFVNIARGSLVDEDALVAALEDGQLSNAALDVHANEPKIHPGLLELGKQGRVLLTCHNAGGTVDTHKGFEELSMRNIMAVLGGGEAVTPVNLQYLKK
;
A
#
# COMPACT_ATOMS: atom_id res chain seq x y z
N MET A 1 -21.48 -15.63 33.57
CA MET A 1 -21.61 -15.42 32.06
C MET A 1 -22.82 -16.17 31.52
N LEU A 2 -23.94 -15.42 31.17
CA LEU A 2 -25.14 -16.09 30.63
C LEU A 2 -24.80 -16.81 29.31
N PRO A 3 -25.11 -18.06 29.16
CA PRO A 3 -24.84 -18.84 27.94
C PRO A 3 -25.43 -18.16 26.70
N ILE A 4 -24.50 -17.89 25.70
CA ILE A 4 -24.92 -17.28 24.43
C ILE A 4 -25.61 -18.35 23.57
N THR A 5 -26.86 -18.08 23.24
CA THR A 5 -27.62 -19.00 22.36
C THR A 5 -27.63 -18.45 20.92
N THR A 6 -27.24 -19.40 19.95
CA THR A 6 -27.25 -18.92 18.55
C THR A 6 -28.15 -19.83 17.71
N CYS A 7 -28.61 -19.31 16.58
CA CYS A 7 -29.42 -20.11 15.63
C CYS A 7 -29.20 -19.59 14.22
N VAL A 8 -29.77 -20.43 13.23
CA VAL A 8 -29.58 -20.03 11.82
C VAL A 8 -30.96 -19.77 11.21
N VAL A 9 -31.05 -18.61 10.59
CA VAL A 9 -32.28 -18.26 9.85
C VAL A 9 -31.90 -17.87 8.41
N ALA A 10 -32.47 -18.69 7.46
CA ALA A 10 -32.21 -18.43 6.03
C ALA A 10 -30.71 -18.37 5.73
N GLY A 11 -29.91 -19.27 6.41
CA GLY A 11 -28.47 -19.39 6.08
C GLY A 11 -27.62 -18.36 6.84
N GLN A 12 -28.34 -17.47 7.67
CA GLN A 12 -27.56 -16.45 8.42
C GLN A 12 -27.58 -16.81 9.91
N GLN A 13 -26.42 -16.45 10.58
CA GLN A 13 -26.30 -16.81 12.01
C GLN A 13 -26.79 -15.64 12.90
N TYR A 14 -27.54 -16.10 13.94
CA TYR A 14 -28.09 -15.05 14.83
C TYR A 14 -27.80 -15.43 16.28
N LEU A 15 -27.58 -14.26 16.97
CA LEU A 15 -27.53 -14.41 18.43
C LEU A 15 -28.85 -13.97 19.05
N ILE A 16 -29.31 -14.94 19.99
CA ILE A 16 -30.50 -14.54 20.75
C ILE A 16 -30.03 -13.83 22.03
N HIS A 17 -30.37 -12.50 22.01
CA HIS A 17 -29.88 -11.77 23.20
C HIS A 17 -30.45 -12.38 24.49
N PRO A 18 -29.64 -12.42 25.56
CA PRO A 18 -30.03 -13.17 26.77
C PRO A 18 -31.13 -12.44 27.55
N LEU A 19 -31.40 -11.21 27.21
CA LEU A 19 -32.44 -10.48 27.96
C LEU A 19 -33.84 -10.85 27.46
N ILE A 20 -34.66 -11.18 28.47
CA ILE A 20 -36.07 -11.49 28.13
C ILE A 20 -36.88 -10.18 28.11
N LEU A 21 -37.56 -9.96 26.93
CA LEU A 21 -38.24 -8.65 26.75
C LEU A 21 -39.73 -8.78 27.03
N GLY A 22 -40.12 -10.08 27.01
CA GLY A 22 -41.56 -10.36 27.24
C GLY A 22 -41.89 -11.81 26.91
N SER A 23 -43.26 -12.27 27.27
CA SER A 23 -43.64 -13.65 26.97
C SER A 23 -45.02 -13.70 26.32
N ILE A 24 -45.28 -14.78 25.50
CA ILE A 24 -46.60 -14.89 24.82
C ILE A 24 -47.40 -16.01 25.50
N GLN A 25 -48.79 -16.08 25.41
CA GLN A 25 -49.70 -17.03 26.10
C GLN A 25 -49.75 -18.37 25.36
N GLU A 26 -49.37 -18.39 24.13
CA GLU A 26 -49.54 -19.64 23.34
C GLU A 26 -48.46 -20.65 23.75
N THR A 27 -48.88 -21.91 23.80
CA THR A 27 -47.95 -22.99 24.21
C THR A 27 -46.96 -23.29 23.09
N ILE A 28 -45.77 -22.79 23.36
CA ILE A 28 -44.68 -23.09 22.40
C ILE A 28 -43.71 -24.08 23.08
N LYS A 29 -43.36 -25.02 22.34
CA LYS A 29 -42.36 -25.95 22.91
C LYS A 29 -41.21 -25.18 23.59
N PRO A 30 -40.89 -25.51 24.88
CA PRO A 30 -39.94 -24.76 25.71
C PRO A 30 -38.56 -24.67 25.04
N ASP A 31 -38.26 -25.56 24.04
CA ASP A 31 -36.90 -25.49 23.45
C ASP A 31 -36.96 -24.93 22.03
N ALA A 32 -38.18 -24.49 21.61
CA ALA A 32 -38.28 -24.00 20.21
C ALA A 32 -37.74 -22.58 20.10
N ILE A 33 -37.02 -22.36 19.03
CA ILE A 33 -36.56 -20.99 18.68
C ILE A 33 -37.20 -20.59 17.34
N ILE A 34 -38.01 -19.52 17.51
CA ILE A 34 -38.80 -19.18 16.31
C ILE A 34 -38.52 -17.72 15.96
N PRO A 35 -38.08 -17.46 14.72
CA PRO A 35 -37.96 -16.05 14.29
C PRO A 35 -39.34 -15.39 14.08
N VAL A 36 -39.45 -14.24 14.70
CA VAL A 36 -40.78 -13.59 14.58
C VAL A 36 -40.58 -12.11 14.29
N THR A 37 -41.68 -11.52 13.77
CA THR A 37 -41.67 -10.06 13.59
C THR A 37 -42.73 -9.44 14.51
N LEU A 38 -42.22 -8.53 15.36
CA LEU A 38 -43.16 -7.81 16.23
C LEU A 38 -43.74 -6.59 15.52
N LEU A 39 -45.15 -6.50 15.49
CA LEU A 39 -45.81 -5.40 14.75
C LEU A 39 -47.00 -4.90 15.57
N SER A 40 -47.36 -3.59 15.37
CA SER A 40 -48.63 -3.08 15.94
C SER A 40 -49.84 -3.65 15.21
N THR A 41 -51.01 -3.36 15.81
CA THR A 41 -52.26 -3.88 15.21
C THR A 41 -52.49 -3.28 13.82
N ASP A 42 -52.23 -2.01 13.69
CA ASP A 42 -52.46 -1.35 12.38
C ASP A 42 -51.48 -1.87 11.32
N GLU A 43 -50.31 -2.15 11.75
CA GLU A 43 -49.30 -2.64 10.78
C GLU A 43 -49.64 -4.06 10.30
N ILE A 44 -50.30 -4.83 11.21
CA ILE A 44 -50.59 -6.24 10.83
C ILE A 44 -51.83 -6.27 9.94
N PHE A 45 -52.79 -5.42 10.23
CA PHE A 45 -54.08 -5.58 9.52
C PHE A 45 -54.21 -4.52 8.44
N GLY A 46 -53.13 -3.64 8.23
CA GLY A 46 -53.06 -2.72 7.06
C GLY A 46 -52.34 -3.41 5.89
N ASP A 47 -51.22 -2.73 5.25
CA ASP A 47 -50.44 -3.32 4.15
C ASP A 47 -49.20 -4.04 4.73
N VAL A 48 -49.44 -5.25 5.27
CA VAL A 48 -48.39 -5.97 6.02
C VAL A 48 -47.22 -6.31 5.07
N ASP A 49 -47.52 -6.65 3.83
CA ASP A 49 -46.41 -6.95 2.90
C ASP A 49 -45.55 -5.71 2.65
N GLY A 50 -46.27 -4.61 2.50
CA GLY A 50 -45.51 -3.35 2.34
C GLY A 50 -44.64 -3.03 3.56
N VAL A 51 -45.19 -3.29 4.74
CA VAL A 51 -44.41 -3.00 5.97
C VAL A 51 -43.19 -3.92 6.04
N LEU A 52 -43.39 -5.23 5.83
CA LEU A 52 -42.24 -6.16 5.89
C LEU A 52 -41.18 -5.80 4.84
N LYS A 53 -41.72 -5.42 3.65
CA LYS A 53 -40.74 -4.98 2.63
C LYS A 53 -39.96 -3.75 3.12
N LEU A 54 -40.67 -2.88 3.76
CA LEU A 54 -39.98 -1.68 4.27
C LEU A 54 -38.94 -2.07 5.33
N LEU A 55 -39.30 -2.99 6.23
CA LEU A 55 -38.33 -3.41 7.26
C LEU A 55 -37.11 -4.06 6.60
N ASP A 56 -37.35 -4.87 5.60
CA ASP A 56 -36.22 -5.51 4.88
C ASP A 56 -35.33 -4.48 4.20
N ASP A 57 -35.93 -3.34 3.75
CA ASP A 57 -35.12 -2.32 3.02
C ASP A 57 -34.32 -1.47 4.00
N ARG A 58 -34.75 -1.36 5.21
CA ARG A 58 -34.11 -0.37 6.12
C ARG A 58 -33.19 -1.08 7.10
N ASP A 59 -33.22 -2.44 7.08
CA ASP A 59 -32.49 -3.13 8.17
C ASP A 59 -31.63 -4.25 7.56
N ASP A 60 -30.44 -4.31 8.06
CA ASP A 60 -29.53 -5.36 7.53
C ASP A 60 -29.54 -6.59 8.43
N VAL A 61 -30.42 -6.67 9.46
CA VAL A 61 -30.59 -7.86 10.33
C VAL A 61 -31.87 -8.59 9.95
N PHE A 62 -32.84 -7.86 9.49
CA PHE A 62 -34.14 -8.46 9.15
C PHE A 62 -34.06 -9.18 7.80
N VAL A 63 -34.56 -10.51 7.75
CA VAL A 63 -34.68 -11.22 6.45
C VAL A 63 -36.12 -11.74 6.32
N ALA A 64 -36.45 -12.08 5.16
CA ALA A 64 -37.86 -12.38 4.81
C ALA A 64 -38.43 -13.47 5.71
N ASP A 65 -37.58 -14.38 6.18
CA ASP A 65 -38.08 -15.51 7.00
C ASP A 65 -38.61 -15.03 8.35
N PHE A 66 -38.21 -13.85 8.73
CA PHE A 66 -38.80 -13.30 9.97
C PHE A 66 -40.27 -12.94 9.77
N GLY A 67 -40.70 -12.92 8.52
CA GLY A 67 -42.07 -12.46 8.21
C GLY A 67 -43.08 -13.61 8.21
N SER A 68 -42.63 -14.84 8.61
CA SER A 68 -43.55 -15.99 8.54
C SER A 68 -44.45 -16.03 9.79
N VAL A 69 -43.87 -15.55 10.88
CA VAL A 69 -44.67 -15.50 12.13
C VAL A 69 -44.69 -14.07 12.64
N LEU A 70 -45.95 -13.62 12.95
CA LEU A 70 -46.09 -12.22 13.40
C LEU A 70 -46.59 -12.22 14.85
N VAL A 71 -45.93 -11.35 15.59
CA VAL A 71 -46.42 -11.17 16.96
C VAL A 71 -46.96 -9.75 17.13
N GLU A 72 -48.23 -9.74 17.59
CA GLU A 72 -48.89 -8.43 17.71
C GLU A 72 -48.53 -7.79 19.06
N LYS A 73 -48.26 -6.37 18.98
CA LYS A 73 -47.98 -5.60 20.21
C LYS A 73 -49.28 -5.36 20.99
N PRO A 74 -49.18 -5.35 22.33
CA PRO A 74 -50.40 -5.04 23.10
C PRO A 74 -50.83 -3.57 22.94
N GLY A 75 -52.12 -3.20 22.20
CA GLY A 75 -52.63 -1.81 22.01
C GLY A 75 -53.82 -1.53 22.94
N ASP A 76 -54.15 -0.17 23.28
CA ASP A 76 -55.30 0.34 24.07
C ASP A 76 -56.63 -0.10 23.46
N SER A 77 -56.71 -0.90 22.28
CA SER A 77 -58.00 -1.29 21.68
C SER A 77 -57.98 -2.80 21.35
N SER A 78 -57.39 -3.69 22.20
CA SER A 78 -57.26 -5.16 21.96
C SER A 78 -58.62 -5.84 22.08
N SER A 79 -59.85 -5.10 21.84
CA SER A 79 -61.09 -5.91 21.97
C SER A 79 -61.89 -5.85 20.68
N GLU A 80 -61.28 -5.76 19.43
CA GLU A 80 -62.23 -6.12 18.33
C GLU A 80 -61.44 -6.71 17.16
N VAL A 81 -60.99 -7.99 17.24
CA VAL A 81 -60.37 -8.79 16.15
C VAL A 81 -61.26 -8.73 14.90
N PRO A 82 -61.02 -7.93 13.82
CA PRO A 82 -61.75 -8.28 12.58
C PRO A 82 -61.04 -9.39 11.81
N ALA A 83 -61.76 -10.57 11.44
CA ALA A 83 -61.69 -11.61 10.39
C ALA A 83 -60.50 -11.37 9.46
N GLN A 84 -59.41 -12.24 9.69
CA GLN A 84 -58.25 -12.66 8.88
C GLN A 84 -57.72 -11.50 8.03
N PRO A 85 -56.41 -11.08 8.28
CA PRO A 85 -55.71 -9.97 7.61
C PRO A 85 -55.83 -10.05 6.09
N GLN A 86 -56.64 -9.23 5.34
CA GLN A 86 -56.62 -9.12 3.86
C GLN A 86 -55.20 -8.87 3.35
N GLY A 87 -54.47 -10.05 2.94
CA GLY A 87 -53.15 -10.04 2.28
C GLY A 87 -52.11 -10.80 3.10
N ALA A 88 -52.53 -11.39 4.38
CA ALA A 88 -51.61 -12.16 5.26
C ALA A 88 -51.49 -13.60 4.77
N GLY A 89 -51.62 -13.93 3.37
CA GLY A 89 -51.23 -15.33 3.04
C GLY A 89 -51.12 -16.21 4.30
N ALA A 90 -50.98 -17.74 4.35
CA ALA A 90 -50.62 -18.85 5.27
C ALA A 90 -49.80 -18.36 6.46
N ARG A 91 -49.69 -16.88 7.02
CA ARG A 91 -48.79 -16.46 8.11
C ARG A 91 -49.48 -16.65 9.46
N LYS A 92 -48.69 -17.16 10.44
CA LYS A 92 -49.21 -17.40 11.82
C LYS A 92 -49.05 -16.15 12.68
N VAL A 93 -50.20 -15.73 13.43
CA VAL A 93 -50.13 -14.50 14.24
C VAL A 93 -50.35 -14.88 15.72
N TYR A 94 -49.28 -14.47 16.57
CA TYR A 94 -49.40 -14.66 18.03
C TYR A 94 -49.69 -13.34 18.74
N HIS A 95 -50.33 -13.48 19.99
CA HIS A 95 -50.65 -12.26 20.77
C HIS A 95 -49.86 -12.26 22.08
N VAL A 96 -49.27 -11.08 22.40
CA VAL A 96 -48.40 -11.00 23.60
C VAL A 96 -49.27 -10.67 24.82
N ASN A 97 -49.23 -11.60 26.11
CA ASN A 97 -49.84 -11.17 27.39
C ASN A 97 -48.82 -10.44 28.27
N ARG A 98 -49.40 -9.35 29.08
CA ARG A 98 -48.78 -8.43 30.06
C ARG A 98 -48.24 -9.22 31.26
N ILE A 99 -47.21 -10.08 31.14
CA ILE A 99 -46.81 -10.61 32.47
C ILE A 99 -45.35 -10.23 32.72
N ARG A 100 -45.14 -8.91 33.32
CA ARG A 100 -44.26 -8.30 34.33
C ARG A 100 -43.88 -6.88 33.87
N PRO A 101 -44.13 -5.77 34.61
CA PRO A 101 -44.04 -4.35 34.22
C PRO A 101 -42.65 -3.99 33.69
N LEU A 102 -42.17 -4.55 32.46
CA LEU A 102 -41.14 -3.60 31.94
C LEU A 102 -41.81 -2.41 31.25
N ASP A 103 -42.31 -1.36 31.96
CA ASP A 103 -42.75 -0.12 31.27
C ASP A 103 -42.45 -0.20 29.76
N SER A 104 -43.38 -0.97 28.93
CA SER A 104 -44.34 -0.69 27.85
C SER A 104 -43.97 -1.55 26.63
N PHE A 105 -44.05 -3.00 26.73
CA PHE A 105 -44.06 -3.82 25.51
C PHE A 105 -44.62 -3.05 24.31
N ALA A 106 -45.66 -2.17 24.62
CA ALA A 106 -46.17 -1.30 23.53
C ALA A 106 -45.08 -0.39 22.97
N ASP A 107 -44.06 -0.28 23.75
CA ASP A 107 -43.03 0.71 23.35
C ASP A 107 -41.87 0.05 22.60
N LEU A 108 -42.00 -1.39 22.52
CA LEU A 108 -40.93 -2.03 21.71
C LEU A 108 -41.09 -1.71 20.22
N PRO A 109 -39.98 -1.53 19.58
CA PRO A 109 -40.07 -1.17 18.16
C PRO A 109 -40.43 -2.38 17.29
N SER A 110 -41.17 -2.06 16.29
CA SER A 110 -41.47 -3.13 15.31
C SER A 110 -40.19 -3.60 14.63
N GLY A 111 -40.13 -4.95 14.50
CA GLY A 111 -38.91 -5.44 13.83
C GLY A 111 -38.66 -6.91 14.18
N PRO A 112 -37.48 -7.35 13.87
CA PRO A 112 -37.19 -8.78 14.02
C PRO A 112 -36.86 -9.15 15.48
N TYR A 113 -37.44 -10.38 15.94
CA TYR A 113 -37.22 -10.93 17.30
C TYR A 113 -37.21 -12.46 17.23
N PHE A 114 -36.82 -13.04 18.44
CA PHE A 114 -36.97 -14.51 18.55
C PHE A 114 -37.88 -14.86 19.73
N LEU A 115 -38.61 -15.92 19.42
CA LEU A 115 -39.24 -16.58 20.57
C LEU A 115 -38.42 -17.82 20.95
N HIS A 116 -37.88 -17.81 22.11
CA HIS A 116 -37.29 -19.01 22.72
C HIS A 116 -38.23 -19.54 23.81
N GLY A 117 -38.90 -20.67 23.43
CA GLY A 117 -40.13 -20.94 24.22
C GLY A 117 -41.12 -19.78 24.17
N PRO A 118 -41.66 -19.34 25.37
CA PRO A 118 -42.64 -18.24 25.34
C PRO A 118 -41.97 -16.87 25.47
N ASN A 119 -40.67 -16.88 25.53
CA ASN A 119 -40.00 -15.61 25.85
C ASN A 119 -39.49 -14.91 24.58
N LEU A 120 -39.64 -13.60 24.65
CA LEU A 120 -39.28 -12.77 23.49
C LEU A 120 -37.90 -12.16 23.73
N HIS A 121 -37.03 -12.25 22.64
CA HIS A 121 -35.66 -11.71 22.71
C HIS A 121 -35.33 -10.94 21.42
N GLN A 122 -34.39 -9.91 21.61
CA GLN A 122 -33.96 -9.23 20.36
C GLN A 122 -33.15 -10.20 19.47
N ALA A 123 -33.25 -10.00 18.21
CA ALA A 123 -32.45 -10.75 17.24
C ALA A 123 -31.19 -9.96 16.85
N TRP A 124 -30.02 -10.56 17.18
CA TRP A 124 -28.76 -9.94 16.73
C TRP A 124 -28.09 -10.83 15.67
N ARG A 125 -27.81 -10.13 14.54
CA ARG A 125 -27.12 -10.93 13.50
C ARG A 125 -25.63 -11.11 13.86
N LEU A 126 -25.13 -12.36 13.66
CA LEU A 126 -23.69 -12.60 13.86
C LEU A 126 -22.93 -12.51 12.52
N TYR A 127 -22.20 -11.36 12.40
CA TYR A 127 -21.42 -11.18 11.16
C TYR A 127 -20.03 -11.81 11.32
N ASP A 128 -19.62 -12.45 10.22
CA ASP A 128 -18.22 -12.93 10.23
C ASP A 128 -17.24 -11.76 10.14
N ASP A 129 -16.18 -11.94 10.91
CA ASP A 129 -15.14 -10.90 10.77
C ASP A 129 -14.25 -11.18 9.54
N GLU A 130 -14.78 -10.90 8.42
CA GLU A 130 -14.16 -11.29 7.13
C GLU A 130 -12.83 -10.56 6.92
N PHE A 131 -12.76 -9.35 7.52
CA PHE A 131 -11.51 -8.58 7.29
C PHE A 131 -10.54 -8.76 8.45
N GLY A 132 -10.93 -9.59 9.40
CA GLY A 132 -10.05 -9.83 10.57
C GLY A 132 -9.74 -8.53 11.34
N ALA A 133 -10.65 -7.54 11.39
CA ALA A 133 -10.36 -6.22 11.98
C ALA A 133 -10.65 -6.25 13.49
N PHE A 134 -11.43 -7.22 14.04
CA PHE A 134 -11.90 -7.16 15.43
C PHE A 134 -11.06 -8.13 16.28
N THR A 135 -10.77 -7.60 17.51
CA THR A 135 -10.29 -8.57 18.51
C THR A 135 -11.41 -9.50 18.95
N PHE A 136 -12.56 -8.90 19.21
CA PHE A 136 -13.78 -9.69 19.46
C PHE A 136 -14.99 -8.76 19.46
N GLY A 137 -16.19 -9.37 19.21
CA GLY A 137 -17.45 -8.61 19.37
C GLY A 137 -17.93 -8.57 20.82
N VAL A 138 -18.95 -7.62 21.04
CA VAL A 138 -19.38 -7.53 22.45
C VAL A 138 -20.91 -7.49 22.47
N VAL A 139 -21.38 -7.97 23.63
CA VAL A 139 -22.83 -7.95 23.87
C VAL A 139 -23.07 -7.33 25.26
N PRO A 140 -23.96 -6.31 25.28
CA PRO A 140 -24.17 -5.62 26.56
C PRO A 140 -25.12 -6.41 27.48
N ASP A 141 -24.95 -6.17 28.74
CA ASP A 141 -25.83 -6.83 29.71
C ASP A 141 -27.24 -6.21 29.69
N ASP A 142 -27.29 -4.89 29.36
CA ASP A 142 -28.59 -4.20 29.27
C ASP A 142 -28.68 -3.47 27.92
N LEU A 143 -29.95 -3.32 27.41
CA LEU A 143 -30.13 -2.78 26.04
C LEU A 143 -30.33 -1.26 26.09
N ALA A 144 -30.81 -0.76 27.23
CA ALA A 144 -31.09 0.69 27.27
C ALA A 144 -29.93 1.46 27.91
N ASN A 145 -29.38 0.82 28.97
CA ASN A 145 -28.26 1.51 29.66
C ASN A 145 -27.16 0.49 30.02
N PRO A 146 -26.40 0.21 29.01
CA PRO A 146 -25.40 -0.85 29.25
C PRO A 146 -24.35 -0.41 30.29
N ASP A 147 -24.14 -1.35 31.21
CA ASP A 147 -23.08 -1.09 32.22
C ASP A 147 -21.90 -2.06 32.01
N GLU A 148 -22.19 -3.32 31.68
CA GLU A 148 -21.14 -4.33 31.46
C GLU A 148 -21.33 -5.05 30.12
N PHE A 149 -20.15 -5.64 29.64
CA PHE A 149 -20.23 -6.28 28.32
C PHE A 149 -19.56 -7.65 28.38
N GLN A 150 -20.19 -8.49 27.49
CA GLN A 150 -19.57 -9.83 27.32
C GLN A 150 -18.97 -9.97 25.93
N SER A 151 -17.72 -10.62 25.95
CA SER A 151 -17.04 -10.71 24.64
C SER A 151 -17.47 -11.98 23.89
N ASN A 152 -17.52 -11.90 22.59
CA ASN A 152 -17.78 -13.03 21.67
C ASN A 152 -16.65 -13.09 20.62
N SER A 153 -15.84 -14.14 20.65
CA SER A 153 -14.59 -14.18 19.84
C SER A 153 -14.85 -14.81 18.48
N HIS A 154 -16.02 -15.32 18.19
CA HIS A 154 -16.21 -16.08 16.93
C HIS A 154 -16.86 -15.21 15.86
N ALA A 155 -17.64 -14.21 16.29
CA ALA A 155 -18.32 -13.33 15.31
C ALA A 155 -18.69 -12.01 15.99
N VAL A 156 -19.17 -11.06 15.09
CA VAL A 156 -19.51 -9.74 15.67
C VAL A 156 -21.05 -9.64 15.72
N PRO A 157 -21.54 -9.71 17.02
CA PRO A 157 -23.01 -9.59 17.16
C PRO A 157 -23.49 -8.16 16.91
N VAL A 158 -24.47 -8.07 15.95
CA VAL A 158 -24.90 -6.70 15.55
C VAL A 158 -26.43 -6.66 15.66
N PRO A 159 -26.91 -5.68 16.47
CA PRO A 159 -28.38 -5.59 16.62
C PRO A 159 -29.02 -4.90 15.40
N SER A 160 -30.37 -5.17 15.34
CA SER A 160 -31.13 -4.52 14.25
C SER A 160 -31.16 -3.00 14.43
N ARG A 161 -31.21 -2.27 13.30
CA ARG A 161 -31.28 -0.80 13.35
C ARG A 161 -32.68 -0.34 13.77
N LEU A 162 -33.54 -1.25 13.76
CA LEU A 162 -34.96 -0.89 13.98
C LEU A 162 -35.24 -0.78 15.48
N TYR A 163 -34.33 -1.18 16.28
CA TYR A 163 -34.61 -1.18 17.72
C TYR A 163 -34.38 0.21 18.31
N HIS A 164 -33.88 1.05 17.51
CA HIS A 164 -33.50 2.33 18.14
C HIS A 164 -34.32 3.47 17.52
N PRO A 165 -34.71 4.35 18.42
CA PRO A 165 -35.45 5.51 17.92
C PRO A 165 -34.56 6.44 17.08
N LYS A 166 -35.31 7.34 16.40
CA LYS A 166 -34.53 8.33 15.61
C LYS A 166 -33.68 9.23 16.52
N PRO A 167 -32.51 9.56 16.00
CA PRO A 167 -31.62 10.40 16.81
C PRO A 167 -32.31 11.69 17.27
N SER A 168 -32.13 12.04 18.60
CA SER A 168 -32.63 13.30 19.19
C SER A 168 -31.48 14.13 19.75
N ILE A 169 -31.92 15.33 20.23
CA ILE A 169 -30.87 16.24 20.77
C ILE A 169 -30.21 15.57 22.00
N ARG A 170 -30.89 14.78 22.73
CA ARG A 170 -30.33 14.16 23.95
C ARG A 170 -29.52 12.90 23.60
N LYS A 171 -30.00 12.15 22.59
CA LYS A 171 -29.25 10.94 22.16
C LYS A 171 -28.94 11.02 20.66
N PRO A 172 -28.03 11.78 20.35
CA PRO A 172 -27.74 12.07 18.93
C PRO A 172 -27.13 10.85 18.22
N LEU A 173 -26.68 9.89 19.02
CA LEU A 173 -26.05 8.73 18.33
C LEU A 173 -26.95 7.50 18.44
N SER A 174 -28.22 7.78 18.66
CA SER A 174 -29.15 6.64 18.78
C SER A 174 -29.09 5.74 17.53
N GLY A 175 -28.72 4.40 17.81
CA GLY A 175 -28.74 3.38 16.73
C GLY A 175 -27.44 3.38 15.93
N THR A 176 -26.52 4.26 16.32
CA THR A 176 -25.24 4.31 15.57
C THR A 176 -24.32 3.20 16.09
N ARG A 177 -23.99 2.33 15.21
CA ARG A 177 -23.09 1.21 15.58
C ARG A 177 -21.62 1.64 15.48
N ILE A 178 -20.85 1.31 16.65
CA ILE A 178 -19.48 1.86 16.75
C ILE A 178 -18.57 0.75 17.27
N SER A 179 -17.39 0.75 16.60
CA SER A 179 -16.35 -0.07 17.25
C SER A 179 -15.33 0.81 17.97
N ILE A 180 -14.70 0.16 18.99
CA ILE A 180 -13.67 0.93 19.73
C ILE A 180 -12.38 0.10 19.76
N SER A 181 -11.24 0.80 19.97
CA SER A 181 -9.92 0.13 19.89
C SER A 181 -9.75 -0.81 21.10
N ASP A 182 -8.90 -1.76 20.92
CA ASP A 182 -8.59 -2.76 21.98
C ASP A 182 -8.07 -2.05 23.24
N THR A 183 -7.50 -0.94 23.14
CA THR A 183 -6.86 -0.28 24.31
C THR A 183 -7.89 0.52 25.11
N MET A 184 -9.07 0.70 24.49
CA MET A 184 -10.07 1.47 25.23
C MET A 184 -10.88 0.55 26.16
N SER A 185 -10.76 0.89 27.46
CA SER A 185 -11.38 0.00 28.46
C SER A 185 -12.91 -0.01 28.32
N LEU A 186 -13.43 -1.17 28.35
CA LEU A 186 -14.89 -1.42 28.37
C LEU A 186 -15.21 -2.46 29.45
N LYS A 187 -15.95 -1.95 30.37
CA LYS A 187 -16.21 -2.80 31.55
C LYS A 187 -16.74 -4.18 31.12
N GLY A 188 -16.11 -5.28 31.67
CA GLY A 188 -16.59 -6.65 31.39
C GLY A 188 -15.80 -7.29 30.25
N THR A 189 -14.85 -6.49 29.65
CA THR A 189 -14.05 -7.07 28.54
C THR A 189 -12.56 -6.94 28.90
N ARG A 190 -11.73 -7.60 28.02
CA ARG A 190 -10.28 -7.55 28.30
C ARG A 190 -9.57 -6.68 27.27
N THR A 191 -8.37 -6.18 27.76
CA THR A 191 -7.41 -5.58 26.80
C THR A 191 -6.33 -6.61 26.45
N THR A 192 -6.16 -6.73 25.07
CA THR A 192 -5.30 -7.88 24.70
C THR A 192 -3.96 -7.37 24.14
N LEU A 193 -3.93 -6.22 23.63
CA LEU A 193 -2.78 -5.61 22.95
C LEU A 193 -2.20 -6.53 21.88
N SER A 194 -3.12 -7.40 21.44
CA SER A 194 -2.76 -8.36 20.37
C SER A 194 -1.55 -9.21 20.77
N SER A 195 -1.45 -9.55 22.06
CA SER A 195 -0.30 -10.31 22.58
C SER A 195 -0.81 -11.46 23.45
N ARG A 196 -0.33 -12.64 23.06
CA ARG A 196 -0.71 -13.82 23.88
C ARG A 196 -0.03 -13.74 25.26
N ALA A 197 1.21 -13.24 25.27
CA ALA A 197 1.90 -13.11 26.57
C ALA A 197 1.16 -12.15 27.52
N TRP A 198 0.64 -11.11 26.92
CA TRP A 198 -0.14 -10.16 27.76
C TRP A 198 -1.40 -10.85 28.29
N GLU A 199 -2.02 -11.54 27.51
CA GLU A 199 -3.29 -12.18 27.92
C GLU A 199 -3.04 -13.28 28.96
N SER A 200 -1.90 -13.91 28.77
CA SER A 200 -1.62 -14.98 29.75
C SER A 200 -1.35 -14.40 31.14
N LEU A 201 -0.82 -13.20 31.15
CA LEU A 201 -0.46 -12.62 32.47
C LEU A 201 -1.66 -11.89 33.08
N TYR A 202 -2.45 -11.17 32.22
CA TYR A 202 -3.59 -10.38 32.74
C TYR A 202 -4.90 -11.00 32.27
N LYS A 203 -5.61 -11.80 33.17
CA LYS A 203 -6.78 -12.61 32.74
C LYS A 203 -8.08 -11.91 33.16
N GLU A 204 -7.90 -10.87 33.94
CA GLU A 204 -9.14 -10.26 34.46
C GLU A 204 -9.69 -9.23 33.46
N THR A 205 -11.10 -9.19 33.48
CA THR A 205 -11.74 -8.17 32.61
C THR A 205 -11.73 -6.80 33.28
N SER A 206 -11.79 -5.84 32.45
CA SER A 206 -11.77 -4.46 32.97
C SER A 206 -12.97 -4.20 33.89
N ASN A 207 -12.73 -3.40 34.91
CA ASN A 207 -13.85 -3.07 35.84
C ASN A 207 -14.36 -1.64 35.58
N SER A 208 -13.83 -1.08 34.50
CA SER A 208 -14.33 0.28 34.21
C SER A 208 -14.48 0.47 32.70
N THR A 209 -15.32 1.48 32.38
CA THR A 209 -15.45 1.90 30.97
C THR A 209 -14.81 3.29 30.81
N ALA A 210 -13.92 3.33 29.77
CA ALA A 210 -13.27 4.63 29.52
C ALA A 210 -14.29 5.76 29.40
N PRO A 211 -13.97 6.94 29.98
CA PRO A 211 -14.91 8.08 30.04
C PRO A 211 -15.42 8.46 28.64
N HIS A 212 -14.55 8.45 27.74
CA HIS A 212 -15.03 8.81 26.38
C HIS A 212 -16.01 7.76 25.85
N VAL A 213 -15.69 6.52 26.02
CA VAL A 213 -16.62 5.46 25.55
C VAL A 213 -17.96 5.58 26.31
N GLN A 214 -17.88 5.92 27.61
CA GLN A 214 -19.14 6.09 28.36
C GLN A 214 -19.96 7.25 27.79
N ARG A 215 -19.38 8.21 27.45
CA ARG A 215 -20.10 9.34 26.84
C ARG A 215 -20.81 8.91 25.54
N LEU A 216 -20.05 8.14 24.73
CA LEU A 216 -20.72 7.67 23.50
C LEU A 216 -21.96 6.83 23.84
N LEU A 217 -21.82 6.04 24.83
CA LEU A 217 -22.99 5.23 25.23
C LEU A 217 -24.12 6.13 25.74
N ASP A 218 -23.78 7.15 26.53
CA ASP A 218 -24.81 8.08 27.05
C ASP A 218 -25.52 8.81 25.91
N GLN A 219 -24.86 8.92 24.77
CA GLN A 219 -25.48 9.64 23.64
C GLN A 219 -26.26 8.67 22.75
N GLY A 220 -26.25 7.36 23.14
CA GLY A 220 -27.14 6.39 22.46
C GLY A 220 -26.39 5.52 21.46
N ALA A 221 -25.04 5.51 21.49
CA ALA A 221 -24.27 4.69 20.53
C ALA A 221 -24.36 3.21 20.92
N VAL A 222 -24.20 2.40 19.90
CA VAL A 222 -24.18 0.94 20.11
C VAL A 222 -22.76 0.44 19.85
N ILE A 223 -22.14 -0.09 20.99
CA ILE A 223 -20.76 -0.60 20.79
C ILE A 223 -20.85 -2.08 20.40
N VAL A 224 -20.20 -2.39 19.25
CA VAL A 224 -20.47 -3.75 18.72
C VAL A 224 -19.21 -4.60 18.90
N GLY A 225 -18.11 -3.90 19.25
CA GLY A 225 -16.92 -4.76 19.47
C GLY A 225 -15.67 -3.89 19.60
N LYS A 226 -14.56 -4.64 19.96
CA LYS A 226 -13.24 -3.97 20.02
C LYS A 226 -12.35 -4.41 18.86
N THR A 227 -11.63 -3.38 18.28
CA THR A 227 -10.83 -3.66 17.07
C THR A 227 -9.37 -3.89 17.48
N LYS A 228 -8.68 -4.70 16.68
CA LYS A 228 -7.30 -5.08 17.04
C LYS A 228 -6.31 -3.97 16.70
N ILE A 229 -5.22 -4.12 17.38
CA ILE A 229 -4.05 -3.25 17.11
C ILE A 229 -2.83 -4.14 16.90
N PRO A 230 -1.79 -3.52 16.24
CA PRO A 230 -0.55 -4.32 16.23
C PRO A 230 -0.03 -4.58 17.64
N GLN A 231 0.80 -5.72 17.72
CA GLN A 231 1.24 -6.07 19.09
C GLN A 231 1.85 -4.87 19.80
N PHE A 232 1.15 -4.38 20.89
CA PHE A 232 1.52 -3.26 21.78
C PHE A 232 1.56 -1.95 21.00
N GLY A 233 0.89 -1.96 19.77
CA GLY A 233 0.65 -0.67 19.10
C GLY A 233 1.72 -0.38 18.03
N THR A 234 2.83 -1.19 18.03
CA THR A 234 3.90 -0.80 17.08
C THR A 234 4.38 -2.03 16.31
N GLY A 235 3.85 -3.24 16.58
CA GLY A 235 4.31 -4.46 15.88
C GLY A 235 3.91 -4.44 14.40
N ALA A 236 4.75 -5.12 13.57
CA ALA A 236 4.44 -5.06 12.11
C ALA A 236 4.35 -6.48 11.54
N GLU A 237 4.68 -7.53 12.40
CA GLU A 237 4.75 -8.90 11.82
C GLU A 237 3.47 -9.68 12.13
N TRP A 238 2.65 -9.30 13.09
CA TRP A 238 1.36 -9.91 13.44
C TRP A 238 1.53 -11.41 13.70
N VAL A 239 2.57 -11.78 14.54
CA VAL A 239 2.88 -13.20 14.80
C VAL A 239 1.78 -13.81 15.69
N ASP A 240 1.31 -13.06 16.75
CA ASP A 240 0.32 -13.64 17.68
C ASP A 240 -1.09 -13.54 17.11
N GLN A 241 -1.25 -12.53 16.26
CA GLN A 241 -2.56 -12.38 15.58
C GLN A 241 -2.35 -12.18 14.08
N GLN A 242 -3.44 -12.52 13.36
CA GLN A 242 -3.37 -12.22 11.92
C GLN A 242 -3.71 -10.74 11.64
N ALA A 243 -2.88 -10.19 10.78
CA ALA A 243 -3.16 -8.76 10.44
C ALA A 243 -4.50 -8.63 9.71
N PRO A 244 -5.20 -7.39 9.96
CA PRO A 244 -6.45 -7.19 9.22
C PRO A 244 -6.22 -7.15 7.70
N TRP A 245 -7.35 -7.58 6.95
CA TRP A 245 -7.34 -7.54 5.48
C TRP A 245 -7.83 -6.18 4.96
N SER A 246 -7.07 -5.65 3.87
CA SER A 246 -7.49 -4.34 3.31
C SER A 246 -8.81 -4.48 2.54
N ALA A 247 -9.83 -3.70 2.91
CA ALA A 247 -11.20 -3.77 2.34
C ALA A 247 -11.22 -3.28 0.89
N ARG A 248 -10.06 -2.83 0.24
CA ARG A 248 -10.14 -2.30 -1.14
C ARG A 248 -9.34 -3.18 -2.08
N GLY A 249 -9.10 -4.51 -1.64
CA GLY A 249 -8.85 -5.52 -2.69
C GLY A 249 -7.39 -5.52 -3.14
N ASP A 250 -6.42 -4.77 -2.38
CA ASP A 250 -5.04 -4.80 -2.92
C ASP A 250 -4.25 -5.93 -2.25
N GLY A 251 -4.99 -7.07 -1.71
CA GLY A 251 -4.24 -8.28 -1.31
C GLY A 251 -3.56 -8.10 0.06
N TYR A 252 -2.27 -8.58 0.55
CA TYR A 252 -1.52 -8.68 1.83
C TYR A 252 -0.71 -7.41 2.08
N HIS A 253 -1.42 -6.28 2.12
CA HIS A 253 -0.74 -4.98 2.42
C HIS A 253 -0.17 -5.00 3.85
N ILE A 254 0.98 -4.37 3.91
CA ILE A 254 1.51 -4.24 5.27
C ILE A 254 0.70 -3.18 6.01
N MET A 255 0.01 -3.62 7.10
CA MET A 255 -0.88 -2.70 7.85
C MET A 255 -0.09 -2.02 8.97
N LYS A 256 0.02 -0.60 8.80
CA LYS A 256 0.82 0.15 9.78
C LYS A 256 -0.08 1.13 10.54
N GLY A 257 0.25 1.39 11.75
CA GLY A 257 -0.51 2.34 12.58
C GLY A 257 -1.23 1.62 13.73
N THR A 258 -1.32 2.33 14.81
CA THR A 258 -1.91 1.71 16.02
C THR A 258 -3.44 1.56 15.86
N ALA A 259 -4.04 2.36 14.94
CA ALA A 259 -5.53 2.26 14.85
C ALA A 259 -5.93 1.53 13.57
N ILE A 260 -5.14 0.59 13.14
CA ILE A 260 -5.36 -0.02 11.81
C ILE A 260 -6.59 -0.92 11.84
N GLY A 261 -6.83 -1.62 12.97
CA GLY A 261 -8.07 -2.42 13.06
C GLY A 261 -9.33 -1.57 12.86
N ALA A 262 -9.32 -0.45 13.57
CA ALA A 262 -10.49 0.48 13.44
C ALA A 262 -10.62 1.01 12.01
N ALA A 263 -9.53 1.35 11.43
CA ALA A 263 -9.57 1.84 10.02
C ALA A 263 -10.09 0.75 9.07
N ALA A 264 -9.57 -0.48 9.27
CA ALA A 264 -10.00 -1.57 8.36
C ALA A 264 -11.49 -1.87 8.56
N ALA A 265 -11.91 -1.82 9.83
CA ALA A 265 -13.34 -2.09 10.09
C ALA A 265 -14.23 -1.03 9.42
N SER A 266 -13.82 0.23 9.53
CA SER A 266 -14.64 1.31 8.94
C SER A 266 -14.67 1.23 7.42
N ALA A 267 -13.60 0.75 6.94
CA ALA A 267 -13.52 0.70 5.46
C ALA A 267 -14.27 -0.53 4.92
N GLY A 268 -14.31 -1.63 5.71
CA GLY A 268 -14.67 -2.92 5.09
C GLY A 268 -16.09 -3.35 5.46
N TYR A 269 -16.61 -2.90 6.61
CA TYR A 269 -17.93 -3.43 7.01
C TYR A 269 -19.01 -2.37 6.82
N GLU A 270 -19.96 -2.73 5.93
CA GLU A 270 -21.04 -1.77 5.58
C GLU A 270 -22.00 -1.57 6.76
N TRP A 271 -22.12 -2.62 7.53
CA TRP A 271 -23.10 -2.54 8.64
C TRP A 271 -22.54 -1.70 9.79
N LEU A 272 -21.26 -1.41 9.80
CA LEU A 272 -20.63 -0.57 10.86
C LEU A 272 -20.60 0.90 10.42
N ASP A 273 -21.04 1.84 11.43
CA ASP A 273 -21.15 3.27 11.04
C ASP A 273 -19.83 4.01 11.29
N HIS A 274 -19.21 3.79 12.52
CA HIS A 274 -17.97 4.52 12.81
C HIS A 274 -17.06 3.65 13.68
N SER A 275 -15.74 4.08 13.56
CA SER A 275 -14.79 3.36 14.44
C SER A 275 -13.88 4.36 15.14
N PHE A 276 -13.60 3.95 16.39
CA PHE A 276 -12.67 4.80 17.16
C PHE A 276 -11.38 4.01 17.41
N GLY A 277 -10.23 4.74 17.15
CA GLY A 277 -8.93 4.07 17.37
C GLY A 277 -8.01 4.98 18.20
N LEU A 278 -6.90 4.40 18.57
CA LEU A 278 -5.86 5.18 19.25
C LEU A 278 -4.69 5.44 18.28
N ASP A 279 -4.35 6.71 18.21
CA ASP A 279 -3.27 7.09 17.28
C ASP A 279 -2.06 7.55 18.10
N SER A 280 -0.89 6.94 17.92
CA SER A 280 0.32 7.31 18.69
C SER A 280 1.38 7.88 17.76
N GLY A 281 0.86 8.69 16.66
CA GLY A 281 1.92 9.39 15.89
C GLY A 281 2.18 8.74 14.53
N GLY A 282 1.45 7.54 14.12
CA GLY A 282 1.56 6.90 12.79
C GLY A 282 0.22 6.94 12.04
N VAL A 283 0.08 7.81 11.02
CA VAL A 283 -1.15 7.88 10.20
C VAL A 283 -1.46 6.49 9.62
N VAL A 284 -2.70 6.02 9.92
CA VAL A 284 -3.22 4.74 9.38
C VAL A 284 -3.23 4.79 7.85
N THR A 285 -2.64 3.81 7.20
CA THR A 285 -2.29 3.75 5.76
C THR A 285 -3.46 3.16 4.96
N GLU A 286 -4.65 2.96 5.77
CA GLU A 286 -5.78 2.41 4.97
C GLU A 286 -6.38 3.50 4.06
N ARG A 287 -6.49 3.26 2.70
CA ARG A 287 -6.93 4.25 1.69
C ARG A 287 -8.45 4.22 1.56
N GLY A 288 -9.06 5.55 1.39
CA GLY A 288 -10.50 5.57 0.99
C GLY A 288 -11.41 5.83 2.19
N ILE A 289 -10.78 6.21 3.36
CA ILE A 289 -11.63 6.60 4.51
C ILE A 289 -11.10 7.92 5.07
N TYR A 290 -11.99 8.62 5.67
CA TYR A 290 -11.63 9.91 6.27
C TYR A 290 -11.37 9.72 7.77
N SER A 291 -10.35 10.44 8.21
CA SER A 291 -10.10 10.29 9.67
C SER A 291 -9.85 11.67 10.29
N PHE A 292 -10.15 11.70 11.59
CA PHE A 292 -9.88 12.89 12.42
C PHE A 292 -9.15 12.46 13.69
N VAL A 293 -8.00 13.19 13.92
CA VAL A 293 -7.26 12.89 15.16
C VAL A 293 -7.40 14.08 16.12
N SER A 294 -7.83 13.74 17.29
CA SER A 294 -8.14 14.84 18.22
C SER A 294 -6.86 15.41 18.84
N SER A 295 -7.02 16.73 19.31
CA SER A 295 -5.91 17.35 20.08
C SER A 295 -5.89 16.82 21.52
N ASN A 296 -4.70 17.10 22.18
CA ASN A 296 -4.61 16.65 23.58
C ASN A 296 -5.65 17.36 24.46
N GLY A 297 -6.50 16.42 25.11
CA GLY A 297 -7.42 17.03 26.11
C GLY A 297 -8.83 17.23 25.54
N ASP A 298 -9.00 17.14 24.12
CA ASP A 298 -10.34 17.32 23.50
C ASP A 298 -11.20 16.08 23.68
N VAL A 299 -10.51 14.97 23.65
CA VAL A 299 -11.18 13.69 23.98
C VAL A 299 -10.35 13.01 25.08
N SER A 300 -11.09 12.63 26.15
CA SER A 300 -10.34 12.03 27.28
C SER A 300 -9.61 10.76 26.82
N THR A 301 -8.35 10.62 27.20
CA THR A 301 -7.60 9.38 26.87
C THR A 301 -7.35 8.57 28.15
N ASP A 302 -8.06 8.96 29.23
CA ASP A 302 -7.93 8.18 30.47
C ASP A 302 -8.38 6.72 30.26
N ASP A 303 -7.45 5.78 30.76
CA ASP A 303 -7.71 4.31 30.67
C ASP A 303 -7.74 3.84 29.22
N THR A 304 -7.02 4.64 28.35
CA THR A 304 -7.01 4.27 26.92
C THR A 304 -5.58 4.35 26.38
N LYS A 305 -4.55 4.95 27.24
CA LYS A 305 -3.28 5.37 26.61
C LYS A 305 -2.22 4.28 26.84
N ILE A 306 -1.48 4.11 25.78
CA ILE A 306 -0.25 3.30 25.87
C ILE A 306 0.96 4.20 26.15
N THR A 307 0.92 5.38 25.52
CA THR A 307 1.96 6.38 25.78
C THR A 307 1.31 7.76 25.88
N ASN A 308 2.15 8.68 26.25
CA ASN A 308 1.64 10.06 26.44
C ASN A 308 1.45 10.78 25.10
N PHE A 309 1.71 10.04 24.04
CA PHE A 309 1.55 10.66 22.72
C PHE A 309 0.28 10.16 22.03
N ASP A 310 -0.43 9.37 22.75
CA ASP A 310 -1.60 8.75 22.11
C ASP A 310 -2.76 9.76 22.03
N ARG A 311 -3.33 9.59 20.79
CA ARG A 311 -4.53 10.43 20.54
C ARG A 311 -5.66 9.54 20.00
N THR A 312 -6.89 10.20 20.17
CA THR A 312 -8.03 9.40 19.66
C THR A 312 -8.28 9.73 18.18
N SER A 313 -8.36 8.61 17.43
CA SER A 313 -8.67 8.79 16.00
C SER A 313 -10.09 8.30 15.69
N LEU A 314 -10.69 9.10 14.82
CA LEU A 314 -12.05 8.73 14.38
C LEU A 314 -12.05 8.47 12.87
N PHE A 315 -12.86 7.43 12.56
CA PHE A 315 -12.83 7.05 11.14
C PHE A 315 -14.27 6.98 10.62
N SER A 316 -14.34 7.54 9.31
CA SER A 316 -15.65 7.44 8.64
C SER A 316 -15.47 7.35 7.13
N ARG A 317 -16.60 6.90 6.44
CA ARG A 317 -16.47 6.70 4.98
C ARG A 317 -16.86 7.98 4.22
N SER A 318 -17.42 8.92 5.03
CA SER A 318 -17.74 10.21 4.37
C SER A 318 -17.37 11.38 5.30
N LEU A 319 -17.07 12.47 4.66
CA LEU A 319 -16.68 13.67 5.44
C LEU A 319 -17.86 14.17 6.28
N GLU A 320 -19.03 14.09 5.71
CA GLU A 320 -20.23 14.53 6.47
C GLU A 320 -20.41 13.69 7.75
N SER A 321 -20.25 12.44 7.56
CA SER A 321 -20.40 11.58 8.74
C SER A 321 -19.25 11.80 9.74
N LEU A 322 -18.11 11.98 9.20
CA LEU A 322 -16.95 12.24 10.10
C LEU A 322 -17.17 13.53 10.89
N LEU A 323 -17.72 14.51 10.19
CA LEU A 323 -17.99 15.78 10.91
C LEU A 323 -19.06 15.56 11.99
N SER A 324 -20.06 14.86 11.62
CA SER A 324 -21.17 14.65 12.58
C SER A 324 -20.68 13.89 13.82
N ILE A 325 -19.90 12.87 13.57
CA ILE A 325 -19.50 12.05 14.73
C ILE A 325 -18.43 12.80 15.54
N THR A 326 -17.65 13.55 14.92
CA THR A 326 -16.63 14.34 15.68
C THR A 326 -17.32 15.35 16.59
N ALA A 327 -18.28 16.01 16.08
CA ALA A 327 -19.00 16.99 16.90
C ALA A 327 -19.63 16.34 18.13
N SER A 328 -20.00 15.12 17.96
CA SER A 328 -20.71 14.45 19.07
C SER A 328 -19.70 13.80 20.03
N SER A 329 -18.41 13.79 19.61
CA SER A 329 -17.41 13.05 20.41
C SER A 329 -16.52 14.03 21.18
N LEU A 330 -16.58 15.32 20.93
CA LEU A 330 -15.68 16.28 21.59
C LEU A 330 -16.23 16.62 22.98
N ASP A 331 -15.26 16.73 23.97
CA ASP A 331 -15.65 17.06 25.37
C ASP A 331 -16.02 18.53 25.51
N THR A 332 -15.75 19.32 24.38
CA THR A 332 -16.07 20.77 24.45
C THR A 332 -17.19 21.11 23.46
N GLU A 333 -18.16 21.98 23.93
CA GLU A 333 -19.28 22.45 23.07
C GLU A 333 -18.78 23.44 22.01
N LEU A 334 -19.02 23.07 20.68
CA LEU A 334 -18.55 23.92 19.57
C LEU A 334 -19.39 25.18 19.47
N HIS A 335 -19.36 26.24 20.46
CA HIS A 335 -20.18 27.45 20.24
C HIS A 335 -19.28 28.62 19.86
N ASP A 336 -19.56 29.30 18.65
CA ASP A 336 -19.03 30.63 18.24
C ASP A 336 -17.58 30.50 17.76
N LEU A 337 -17.42 29.55 16.75
CA LEU A 337 -16.01 29.41 16.30
C LEU A 337 -15.77 30.28 15.06
N ALA A 338 -14.93 31.28 15.22
CA ALA A 338 -14.50 32.09 14.06
C ALA A 338 -13.59 31.27 13.13
N PHE A 339 -13.99 31.43 11.81
CA PHE A 339 -13.12 30.74 10.84
C PHE A 339 -11.69 31.29 10.91
N PRO A 340 -10.72 30.37 10.73
CA PRO A 340 -9.33 30.86 10.73
C PRO A 340 -9.08 31.92 9.65
N THR A 341 -8.18 32.88 9.93
CA THR A 341 -7.94 33.99 8.98
C THR A 341 -6.56 33.85 8.33
N ARG A 342 -5.92 32.69 8.68
CA ARG A 342 -4.56 32.51 8.09
C ARG A 342 -4.39 31.03 7.70
N ILE A 343 -3.85 30.93 6.48
CA ILE A 343 -3.50 29.57 6.02
C ILE A 343 -1.99 29.54 5.73
N LEU A 344 -1.30 28.64 6.51
CA LEU A 344 0.15 28.52 6.25
C LEU A 344 0.50 27.15 5.68
N ILE A 345 1.47 27.30 4.70
CA ILE A 345 1.98 26.04 4.10
C ILE A 345 3.51 26.05 4.25
N PRO A 346 3.94 25.22 5.21
CA PRO A 346 5.40 25.20 5.40
C PRO A 346 6.11 24.46 4.25
N THR A 347 7.05 25.12 3.68
CA THR A 347 7.71 24.53 2.50
C THR A 347 8.79 23.55 2.95
N ASP A 348 9.06 23.64 4.32
CA ASP A 348 10.09 22.71 4.84
C ASP A 348 9.61 21.26 4.70
N PHE A 349 8.24 21.10 4.33
CA PHE A 349 7.70 19.71 4.29
C PHE A 349 7.24 19.38 2.88
N ALA A 350 7.66 20.19 1.98
CA ALA A 350 7.19 19.94 0.60
C ALA A 350 7.77 18.61 0.09
N SER A 351 6.86 17.88 -0.52
CA SER A 351 7.31 16.60 -1.11
C SER A 351 8.21 16.83 -2.34
N GLY A 352 9.31 15.99 -2.46
CA GLY A 352 10.17 16.05 -3.69
C GLY A 352 9.38 15.67 -4.95
N ASP A 353 8.02 15.25 -4.76
CA ASP A 353 7.13 14.87 -5.89
C ASP A 353 6.25 16.06 -6.31
N THR A 354 6.36 16.45 -7.55
CA THR A 354 5.71 17.68 -8.08
C THR A 354 4.20 17.47 -8.18
N GLN A 355 3.69 16.26 -8.37
CA GLN A 355 2.24 15.99 -8.40
C GLN A 355 1.62 16.14 -7.00
N GLU A 356 2.32 15.68 -5.99
CA GLU A 356 1.85 15.83 -4.60
C GLU A 356 1.82 17.31 -4.18
N ASN A 357 2.86 17.95 -4.52
CA ASN A 357 2.87 19.40 -4.19
C ASN A 357 1.77 20.15 -4.94
N ASN A 358 1.38 19.65 -6.18
CA ASN A 358 0.27 20.31 -6.91
C ASN A 358 -1.08 20.05 -6.25
N ILE A 359 -1.26 18.81 -5.77
CA ILE A 359 -2.55 18.50 -5.10
C ILE A 359 -2.67 19.33 -3.82
N ILE A 360 -1.54 19.42 -3.13
CA ILE A 360 -1.57 20.21 -1.88
C ILE A 360 -1.81 21.69 -2.20
N GLY A 361 -1.13 22.09 -3.20
CA GLY A 361 -1.36 23.48 -3.65
C GLY A 361 -2.81 23.73 -4.06
N SER A 362 -3.41 22.78 -4.85
CA SER A 362 -4.82 22.96 -5.29
C SER A 362 -5.76 22.94 -4.08
N PHE A 363 -5.43 22.06 -3.19
CA PHE A 363 -6.28 22.00 -1.99
C PHE A 363 -6.18 23.32 -1.21
N ALA A 364 -4.94 23.78 -0.90
CA ALA A 364 -4.76 25.03 -0.14
C ALA A 364 -5.47 26.21 -0.83
N MET A 365 -5.39 26.16 -2.13
CA MET A 365 -6.07 27.27 -2.85
C MET A 365 -7.59 27.18 -2.69
N ASN A 366 -8.10 25.96 -2.86
CA ASN A 366 -9.56 25.82 -2.68
C ASN A 366 -10.00 26.20 -1.26
N LEU A 367 -9.16 25.73 -0.33
CA LEU A 367 -9.45 26.13 1.06
C LEU A 367 -9.41 27.66 1.22
N GLY A 368 -8.39 28.30 0.63
CA GLY A 368 -8.30 29.78 0.64
C GLY A 368 -9.55 30.45 0.08
N GLU A 369 -10.11 29.88 -0.93
CA GLU A 369 -11.32 30.48 -1.56
C GLU A 369 -12.51 30.37 -0.61
N ILE A 370 -12.55 29.19 0.08
CA ILE A 370 -13.72 28.98 0.97
C ILE A 370 -13.61 29.89 2.19
N LEU A 371 -12.34 30.10 2.59
CA LEU A 371 -12.20 30.87 3.84
C LEU A 371 -11.94 32.34 3.53
N ARG A 372 -11.90 32.65 2.23
CA ARG A 372 -11.57 34.02 1.79
C ARG A 372 -10.27 34.51 2.44
N VAL A 373 -9.30 33.55 2.47
CA VAL A 373 -7.95 33.85 2.99
C VAL A 373 -6.92 33.32 1.98
N GLU A 374 -5.93 34.20 1.68
CA GLU A 374 -4.87 33.74 0.76
C GLU A 374 -3.84 32.88 1.52
N PRO A 375 -3.59 31.61 0.91
CA PRO A 375 -2.59 30.77 1.59
C PRO A 375 -1.18 31.36 1.50
N ALA A 376 -0.43 31.24 2.61
CA ALA A 376 0.95 31.75 2.63
C ALA A 376 1.92 30.58 2.82
N TYR A 377 3.01 30.64 2.02
CA TYR A 377 4.06 29.61 2.11
C TYR A 377 5.20 30.12 3.02
N ILE A 378 5.51 29.24 3.99
CA ILE A 378 6.53 29.73 4.93
C ILE A 378 7.63 28.66 5.05
N HIS A 379 8.85 29.16 5.37
CA HIS A 379 9.97 28.28 5.74
C HIS A 379 10.24 28.37 7.24
N LEU A 380 9.96 27.29 7.99
CA LEU A 380 10.00 27.33 9.46
C LEU A 380 11.40 27.66 9.98
N ALA A 381 12.42 27.16 9.32
CA ALA A 381 13.81 27.48 9.76
C ALA A 381 14.09 28.98 9.69
N THR A 382 13.52 29.53 8.60
CA THR A 382 13.74 30.98 8.48
C THR A 382 12.99 31.72 9.59
N VAL A 383 11.75 31.27 9.86
CA VAL A 383 11.00 31.92 10.95
C VAL A 383 11.74 31.73 12.28
N TRP A 384 12.31 30.57 12.55
CA TRP A 384 13.11 30.31 13.77
C TRP A 384 14.32 31.24 13.84
N ASP A 385 15.02 31.45 12.72
CA ASP A 385 16.22 32.32 12.72
C ASP A 385 15.84 33.78 12.99
N MET A 386 14.63 34.12 12.54
CA MET A 386 14.22 35.53 12.75
C MET A 386 13.75 35.73 14.19
N ASN A 387 13.36 34.61 14.74
CA ASN A 387 12.85 34.72 16.13
C ASN A 387 13.39 33.56 16.97
N PRO A 388 14.69 33.58 17.24
CA PRO A 388 15.27 32.43 17.95
C PRO A 388 14.97 32.49 19.46
N PRO A 389 14.54 31.30 19.99
CA PRO A 389 14.38 31.30 21.45
C PRO A 389 15.74 31.39 22.16
N PRO A 390 15.78 32.14 23.29
CA PRO A 390 17.06 32.32 24.01
C PRO A 390 17.65 30.98 24.45
N GLU A 391 16.80 30.05 24.77
CA GLU A 391 17.25 28.73 25.29
C GLU A 391 17.95 27.94 24.19
N ALA A 392 17.79 28.37 22.91
CA ALA A 392 18.38 27.60 21.79
C ALA A 392 19.85 27.99 21.57
N GLU A 393 20.39 28.91 22.36
CA GLU A 393 21.80 29.33 22.37
C GLU A 393 22.34 29.46 20.94
N GLN A 394 21.58 29.98 20.03
CA GLN A 394 21.95 30.35 18.64
C GLN A 394 21.95 29.12 17.74
N LYS A 395 21.55 28.03 18.29
CA LYS A 395 21.40 26.87 17.39
C LYS A 395 20.22 27.04 16.43
N GLY A 396 20.47 26.62 15.17
CA GLY A 396 19.35 26.58 14.21
C GLY A 396 18.28 25.55 14.61
N LEU A 397 16.97 25.72 14.07
CA LEU A 397 15.82 24.88 14.46
C LEU A 397 16.15 23.39 14.30
N GLU A 398 16.86 22.99 13.25
CA GLU A 398 17.16 21.56 13.03
C GLU A 398 18.15 21.03 14.09
N GLU A 399 19.12 21.80 14.21
CA GLU A 399 20.13 21.37 15.20
C GLU A 399 19.53 21.31 16.62
N TYR A 400 18.68 22.28 16.93
CA TYR A 400 18.12 22.32 18.29
C TYR A 400 17.16 21.15 18.53
N MET A 401 16.48 20.75 17.44
CA MET A 401 15.43 19.74 17.67
C MET A 401 15.95 18.35 17.27
N GLN A 402 17.21 18.35 17.04
CA GLN A 402 17.76 17.04 16.59
C GLN A 402 17.54 15.97 17.66
N TYR A 403 16.77 14.91 17.38
CA TYR A 403 16.58 13.66 18.15
C TYR A 403 15.64 13.89 19.34
N ALA A 404 15.36 15.21 19.65
CA ALA A 404 14.57 15.52 20.86
C ALA A 404 13.24 14.75 20.87
N TYR A 405 12.55 14.74 19.78
CA TYR A 405 11.26 14.02 19.75
C TYR A 405 11.49 12.51 19.85
N PHE A 406 12.49 11.98 19.12
CA PHE A 406 12.72 10.51 19.11
C PHE A 406 13.08 10.01 20.52
N TRP A 407 13.90 10.82 21.17
CA TRP A 407 14.26 10.36 22.53
C TRP A 407 13.02 10.27 23.43
N LEU A 408 12.11 11.28 23.27
CA LEU A 408 10.88 11.22 24.11
C LEU A 408 10.03 10.00 23.75
N TRP A 409 9.88 9.86 22.49
CA TRP A 409 9.02 8.75 22.03
C TRP A 409 9.64 7.39 22.39
N TYR A 410 10.96 7.18 22.17
CA TYR A 410 11.62 5.88 22.41
C TYR A 410 11.60 5.55 23.91
N TYR A 411 11.92 6.64 24.63
CA TYR A 411 11.96 6.37 26.08
C TYR A 411 10.58 5.95 26.60
N GLU A 412 9.47 6.62 26.21
CA GLU A 412 8.11 6.31 26.73
C GLU A 412 7.63 4.95 26.22
N ASN A 413 7.96 4.62 24.99
CA ASN A 413 7.47 3.34 24.43
C ASN A 413 8.10 2.14 25.14
N TYR A 414 9.36 2.24 25.50
CA TYR A 414 10.01 1.07 26.15
C TYR A 414 9.60 1.01 27.62
N HIS A 415 9.52 2.15 28.24
CA HIS A 415 9.35 2.10 29.71
C HIS A 415 7.86 2.00 30.06
N ALA A 416 7.01 2.15 29.03
CA ALA A 416 5.56 1.99 29.31
C ALA A 416 5.24 0.53 29.63
N PHE A 417 6.17 -0.39 29.26
CA PHE A 417 5.80 -1.80 29.46
C PHE A 417 6.81 -2.48 30.38
N LYS A 418 7.49 -1.65 31.17
CA LYS A 418 8.51 -2.21 32.10
C LYS A 418 7.84 -3.13 33.12
N ASP A 419 6.69 -2.68 33.67
CA ASP A 419 6.02 -3.52 34.68
C ASP A 419 5.54 -4.84 34.07
N PHE A 420 5.04 -4.77 32.91
CA PHE A 420 4.61 -6.01 32.25
C PHE A 420 5.78 -7.00 32.09
N ARG A 421 6.87 -6.56 31.57
CA ARG A 421 8.01 -7.48 31.34
C ARG A 421 8.52 -8.05 32.67
N THR A 422 8.56 -7.11 33.69
CA THR A 422 9.07 -7.58 34.98
C THR A 422 8.10 -8.60 35.60
N GLU A 423 6.84 -8.29 35.58
CA GLU A 423 5.85 -9.21 36.18
C GLU A 423 5.77 -10.54 35.42
N TYR A 424 5.80 -10.47 34.10
CA TYR A 424 5.75 -11.73 33.32
C TYR A 424 6.94 -12.63 33.65
N GLN A 425 8.14 -12.05 33.72
CA GLN A 425 9.34 -12.85 34.05
C GLN A 425 9.22 -13.45 35.46
N GLN A 426 8.69 -12.63 36.34
CA GLN A 426 8.56 -13.14 37.72
C GLN A 426 7.55 -14.29 37.79
N LYS A 427 6.48 -14.19 37.07
CA LYS A 427 5.42 -15.22 37.15
C LYS A 427 5.80 -16.47 36.35
N PHE A 428 6.41 -16.32 35.14
CA PHE A 428 6.53 -17.51 34.27
C PHE A 428 8.02 -17.88 34.13
N TYR A 429 8.96 -17.09 34.79
CA TYR A 429 10.42 -17.34 34.81
C TYR A 429 11.01 -17.37 33.40
N LYS A 430 10.37 -16.65 32.48
CA LYS A 430 10.93 -16.46 31.12
C LYS A 430 10.47 -15.09 30.59
N LYS A 431 11.19 -14.67 29.50
CA LYS A 431 10.78 -13.37 28.89
C LYS A 431 9.54 -13.56 27.99
N PRO A 432 8.64 -12.53 28.05
CA PRO A 432 7.46 -12.65 27.16
C PRO A 432 7.86 -12.61 25.67
N PHE A 433 7.11 -13.41 24.96
CA PHE A 433 7.38 -13.31 23.52
C PHE A 433 6.97 -11.93 22.98
N ILE A 434 7.87 -11.40 22.19
CA ILE A 434 7.62 -10.11 21.52
C ILE A 434 7.96 -10.26 20.03
N ASP A 435 7.04 -9.78 19.26
CA ASP A 435 7.32 -9.83 17.81
C ASP A 435 8.72 -9.29 17.49
N PRO A 436 9.45 -9.87 16.44
CA PRO A 436 10.86 -9.53 16.15
C PRO A 436 11.03 -8.04 15.83
N THR A 437 10.10 -7.47 15.02
CA THR A 437 10.25 -6.02 14.71
C THR A 437 10.07 -5.17 15.97
N LEU A 438 9.15 -5.57 16.77
CA LEU A 438 8.95 -4.80 18.02
C LEU A 438 10.15 -4.99 18.97
N GLN A 439 10.61 -6.21 19.00
CA GLN A 439 11.81 -6.43 19.83
C GLN A 439 12.98 -5.56 19.37
N GLU A 440 13.21 -5.49 18.10
CA GLU A 440 14.28 -4.60 17.60
C GLU A 440 14.00 -3.13 17.96
N PHE A 441 12.77 -2.78 17.80
CA PHE A 441 12.39 -1.39 18.16
C PHE A 441 12.64 -1.14 19.66
N TRP A 442 12.23 -2.03 20.51
CA TRP A 442 12.41 -1.82 21.97
C TRP A 442 13.90 -1.82 22.32
N ASP A 443 14.75 -2.64 21.62
CA ASP A 443 16.21 -2.63 21.86
C ASP A 443 16.82 -1.24 21.60
N GLN A 444 16.26 -0.57 20.66
CA GLN A 444 16.76 0.79 20.41
C GLN A 444 16.22 1.78 21.46
N CYS A 445 14.96 1.54 21.76
CA CYS A 445 14.32 2.47 22.71
C CYS A 445 14.98 2.39 24.09
N LYS A 446 15.50 1.22 24.39
CA LYS A 446 16.05 1.04 25.75
C LYS A 446 17.35 1.83 25.92
N LEU A 447 17.94 2.29 24.81
CA LEU A 447 19.26 2.97 24.90
C LEU A 447 19.08 4.44 25.28
N VAL A 448 17.87 4.91 25.26
CA VAL A 448 17.65 6.33 25.59
C VAL A 448 17.63 6.46 27.12
N THR A 449 18.51 7.41 27.65
CA THR A 449 18.62 7.57 29.11
C THR A 449 17.57 8.55 29.63
N ARG A 450 17.29 8.44 30.91
CA ARG A 450 16.34 9.39 31.55
C ARG A 450 16.82 10.84 31.38
N ALA A 451 18.13 11.07 31.48
CA ALA A 451 18.66 12.44 31.27
C ALA A 451 18.37 12.96 29.86
N GLN A 452 18.59 12.10 28.89
CA GLN A 452 18.27 12.50 27.49
C GLN A 452 16.77 12.79 27.33
N TYR A 453 15.94 11.98 28.01
CA TYR A 453 14.48 12.20 27.97
C TYR A 453 14.14 13.58 28.56
N HIS A 454 14.70 13.92 29.68
CA HIS A 454 14.37 15.21 30.33
C HIS A 454 14.88 16.38 29.48
N GLU A 455 16.06 16.13 29.03
CA GLU A 455 16.58 17.20 28.14
C GLU A 455 15.69 17.38 26.91
N ALA A 456 15.33 16.33 26.28
CA ALA A 456 14.45 16.42 25.09
C ALA A 456 13.11 17.06 25.43
N LEU A 457 12.59 16.70 26.58
CA LEU A 457 11.30 17.29 27.00
C LEU A 457 11.44 18.81 27.16
N GLU A 458 12.49 19.24 27.72
CA GLU A 458 12.69 20.70 27.88
C GLU A 458 12.80 21.39 26.51
N ARG A 459 13.51 20.77 25.67
CA ARG A 459 13.65 21.38 24.33
C ARG A 459 12.31 21.41 23.59
N LEU A 460 11.57 20.38 23.76
CA LEU A 460 10.25 20.33 23.08
C LEU A 460 9.33 21.43 23.63
N ASN A 461 9.37 21.59 24.90
CA ASN A 461 8.54 22.66 25.46
C ASN A 461 8.94 24.04 24.93
N VAL A 462 10.20 24.22 24.76
CA VAL A 462 10.65 25.50 24.18
C VAL A 462 10.14 25.62 22.73
N TYR A 463 10.31 24.60 22.03
CA TYR A 463 9.83 24.65 20.63
C TYR A 463 8.32 24.89 20.58
N ARG A 464 7.53 24.23 21.48
CA ARG A 464 6.06 24.39 21.47
C ARG A 464 5.68 25.85 21.74
N ARG A 465 6.40 26.34 22.70
CA ARG A 465 6.13 27.76 22.99
C ARG A 465 6.46 28.65 21.79
N TRP A 466 7.63 28.46 21.25
CA TRP A 466 8.03 29.25 20.07
C TRP A 466 7.03 29.07 18.91
N PHE A 467 6.68 27.80 18.63
CA PHE A 467 5.82 27.50 17.48
C PHE A 467 4.44 28.16 17.67
N ARG A 468 3.95 28.09 18.91
CA ARG A 468 2.63 28.70 19.19
C ARG A 468 2.69 30.22 19.01
N GLU A 469 3.74 30.77 19.36
CA GLU A 469 3.81 32.26 19.36
C GLU A 469 4.13 32.79 17.96
N PHE A 470 4.96 32.11 17.26
CA PHE A 470 5.51 32.82 16.07
C PHE A 470 5.00 32.15 14.79
N VAL A 471 4.46 30.95 15.00
CA VAL A 471 3.95 30.31 13.75
C VAL A 471 2.42 30.30 13.82
N MET A 472 1.85 29.77 14.92
CA MET A 472 0.40 29.59 14.97
C MET A 472 -0.27 30.85 15.54
N ARG A 473 0.53 31.81 16.14
CA ARG A 473 0.06 33.05 16.78
C ARG A 473 -1.17 32.77 17.67
N ILE A 474 -1.02 31.82 18.51
CA ILE A 474 -2.15 31.49 19.40
C ILE A 474 -2.10 32.41 20.62
N THR A 475 -3.24 33.34 20.86
CA THR A 475 -3.23 34.23 22.03
C THR A 475 -4.10 33.62 23.14
N PRO A 476 -3.55 33.43 24.32
CA PRO A 476 -4.41 32.86 25.39
C PRO A 476 -5.53 33.84 25.78
N THR A 477 -6.88 33.55 25.49
CA THR A 477 -7.93 34.38 26.12
C THR A 477 -8.57 33.59 27.27
N ILE A 478 -9.16 34.33 28.38
CA ILE A 478 -9.73 33.96 29.70
C ILE A 478 -10.85 32.94 29.50
N ASN A 479 -11.30 32.48 28.05
CA ASN A 479 -12.43 31.53 27.95
C ASN A 479 -12.33 30.74 26.64
N ASN A 480 -11.08 30.78 25.84
CA ASN A 480 -10.92 30.00 24.59
C ASN A 480 -9.58 30.34 23.93
N THR A 481 -8.78 29.25 23.47
CA THR A 481 -7.60 29.45 22.62
C THR A 481 -8.03 29.56 21.14
N ILE A 482 -8.32 30.81 20.56
CA ILE A 482 -8.73 30.87 19.14
C ILE A 482 -7.48 31.03 18.27
N GLY A 483 -7.08 29.85 17.65
CA GLY A 483 -5.98 29.98 16.66
C GLY A 483 -6.52 30.53 15.33
N ASP A 484 -5.91 31.63 14.80
CA ASP A 484 -6.30 32.27 13.53
C ASP A 484 -5.63 31.59 12.34
N THR A 485 -4.89 30.37 12.69
CA THR A 485 -4.06 29.88 11.57
C THR A 485 -4.37 28.41 11.31
N ILE A 486 -4.50 28.07 10.03
CA ILE A 486 -4.54 26.67 9.61
C ILE A 486 -3.22 26.33 8.90
N LEU A 487 -2.63 25.25 9.51
CA LEU A 487 -1.40 24.77 8.85
C LEU A 487 -1.72 23.57 7.96
N VAL A 488 -1.30 23.70 6.68
CA VAL A 488 -1.53 22.59 5.73
C VAL A 488 -0.16 21.96 5.41
N ILE A 489 -0.03 20.65 5.91
CA ILE A 489 1.29 20.00 5.73
C ILE A 489 1.09 18.73 4.90
N PRO A 490 1.93 18.64 3.88
CA PRO A 490 1.87 17.35 3.17
C PRO A 490 2.44 16.21 4.04
N TYR A 491 1.65 15.15 4.13
CA TYR A 491 2.09 13.98 4.94
C TYR A 491 2.03 12.71 4.09
N GLY A 492 3.32 12.03 4.00
CA GLY A 492 3.28 10.67 3.42
C GLY A 492 4.12 10.61 2.14
N ASN A 493 4.95 9.54 1.94
CA ASN A 493 5.68 9.20 0.71
C ASN A 493 4.77 8.50 -0.31
N SER A 494 4.29 9.13 -1.42
CA SER A 494 3.51 8.69 -2.60
C SER A 494 4.17 7.49 -3.29
N ARG A 495 4.92 6.56 -2.46
CA ARG A 495 5.32 5.55 -3.48
C ARG A 495 5.01 4.15 -2.94
N ASN A 496 3.97 3.39 -3.45
CA ASN A 496 3.69 1.97 -3.77
C ASN A 496 3.15 1.24 -2.54
N VAL A 497 1.88 0.73 -2.64
CA VAL A 497 1.34 -0.28 -1.70
C VAL A 497 2.41 -1.33 -1.35
N GLU A 498 2.81 -1.27 -0.02
CA GLU A 498 3.78 -2.31 0.41
C GLU A 498 3.04 -3.59 0.79
N HIS A 499 3.51 -4.66 0.07
CA HIS A 499 2.82 -5.94 0.34
C HIS A 499 3.69 -6.80 1.28
N ARG A 500 3.03 -7.52 2.06
CA ARG A 500 3.68 -8.39 3.08
C ARG A 500 4.67 -9.35 2.42
N ASN A 501 4.54 -9.63 1.09
CA ASN A 501 5.46 -10.63 0.48
C ASN A 501 6.64 -9.95 -0.23
N LYS A 502 6.76 -8.65 0.06
CA LYS A 502 7.92 -7.94 -0.52
C LYS A 502 9.01 -7.78 0.54
N ALA A 503 10.34 -8.20 0.36
CA ALA A 503 11.50 -8.01 1.26
C ALA A 503 11.65 -6.54 1.68
N VAL A 504 11.21 -6.06 2.98
CA VAL A 504 10.95 -4.66 3.39
C VAL A 504 12.30 -4.00 3.75
N ALA A 505 12.78 -2.89 3.03
CA ALA A 505 13.30 -1.57 3.49
C ALA A 505 12.14 -0.66 3.93
N VAL A 506 11.93 -0.49 5.24
CA VAL A 506 11.11 0.46 6.04
C VAL A 506 10.99 1.79 5.28
N GLY A 507 9.77 2.06 4.59
CA GLY A 507 9.10 3.39 4.66
C GLY A 507 8.17 3.57 3.47
N GLY A 508 6.87 3.22 3.63
CA GLY A 508 6.01 3.81 2.55
C GLY A 508 4.64 4.19 3.13
N ALA A 509 4.48 5.53 3.37
CA ALA A 509 3.10 6.05 3.56
C ALA A 509 2.54 6.62 2.25
N SER A 510 1.16 6.45 2.06
CA SER A 510 0.11 7.05 1.22
C SER A 510 -0.06 8.55 1.51
N LEU A 511 -0.20 9.42 0.38
CA LEU A 511 -0.40 10.88 0.52
C LEU A 511 -1.54 11.18 1.50
N VAL A 512 -1.23 11.67 2.67
CA VAL A 512 -2.18 12.18 3.68
C VAL A 512 -2.05 13.71 3.79
N ILE A 513 -3.15 14.42 3.47
CA ILE A 513 -3.10 15.87 3.78
C ILE A 513 -3.59 16.07 5.22
N SER A 514 -2.59 16.57 6.07
CA SER A 514 -2.99 16.77 7.49
C SER A 514 -3.20 18.25 7.78
N PHE A 515 -4.31 18.47 8.63
CA PHE A 515 -4.61 19.85 9.06
C PHE A 515 -4.35 19.99 10.57
N TYR A 516 -3.53 21.05 10.77
CA TYR A 516 -3.36 21.29 12.22
C TYR A 516 -3.95 22.65 12.60
N ALA A 517 -4.87 22.59 13.50
CA ALA A 517 -5.40 23.86 14.04
C ALA A 517 -5.18 23.89 15.57
N ASN A 518 -4.26 24.84 15.98
CA ASN A 518 -4.05 25.08 17.43
C ASN A 518 -3.27 23.94 18.07
N THR A 519 -2.48 23.14 17.16
CA THR A 519 -1.66 22.03 17.69
C THR A 519 -0.31 22.03 16.96
N VAL A 520 0.81 21.58 17.71
CA VAL A 520 2.20 21.57 17.20
C VAL A 520 2.45 20.23 16.47
N PRO A 521 2.79 20.33 15.12
CA PRO A 521 3.11 19.07 14.42
C PRO A 521 4.43 18.47 14.90
N LEU A 522 4.48 17.66 15.94
CA LEU A 522 5.74 17.21 16.57
C LEU A 522 6.26 15.96 15.87
N TYR A 523 5.46 15.15 15.31
CA TYR A 523 5.81 13.88 14.64
C TYR A 523 6.13 14.10 13.17
N ASP A 524 5.63 15.23 12.48
CA ASP A 524 5.68 15.46 11.01
C ASP A 524 6.97 16.20 10.62
N PHE A 525 7.62 16.92 11.59
CA PHE A 525 8.84 17.73 11.39
C PHE A 525 10.08 16.86 11.50
N TRP A 526 10.06 15.62 12.14
CA TRP A 526 11.39 15.04 12.49
C TRP A 526 11.52 13.63 11.91
N GLU A 527 10.38 12.94 11.37
CA GLU A 527 10.48 11.71 10.55
C GLU A 527 10.94 12.03 9.12
N ASN A 528 10.63 13.35 8.57
CA ASN A 528 10.99 13.66 7.16
C ASN A 528 12.41 14.23 7.07
N ARG A 529 13.14 14.40 8.28
CA ARG A 529 14.48 15.05 8.17
C ARG A 529 15.51 14.22 8.94
N VAL A 530 15.21 13.21 9.91
CA VAL A 530 16.17 12.32 10.60
C VAL A 530 16.32 11.02 9.80
N SER A 531 15.58 10.83 8.61
CA SER A 531 16.07 9.76 7.71
C SER A 531 17.35 10.20 6.97
N ALA A 532 17.84 11.49 7.52
CA ALA A 532 19.08 11.92 6.83
C ALA A 532 20.16 12.20 7.88
N GLY A 533 20.33 11.32 9.00
CA GLY A 533 21.63 11.44 9.72
C GLY A 533 21.56 10.72 11.07
N SER A 534 21.95 9.25 11.33
CA SER A 534 23.05 8.75 12.17
C SER A 534 22.95 7.22 12.31
N THR A 535 24.07 6.33 12.05
CA THR A 535 25.06 5.26 12.00
C THR A 535 24.91 4.30 13.19
N PRO A 536 25.55 2.76 13.31
CA PRO A 536 25.93 1.65 12.44
C PRO A 536 25.17 0.36 12.79
N ARG A 537 24.19 -0.05 11.97
CA ARG A 537 23.75 -1.47 11.98
C ARG A 537 24.76 -2.36 11.27
N ALA A 538 25.68 -3.17 11.95
CA ALA A 538 26.27 -4.50 11.70
C ALA A 538 25.69 -5.14 10.43
N THR A 539 26.33 -4.80 9.35
CA THR A 539 26.83 -4.87 7.97
C THR A 539 26.55 -6.23 7.34
N SER A 540 25.29 -6.34 6.90
CA SER A 540 25.16 -6.94 5.56
C SER A 540 24.28 -6.05 4.67
N PRO A 541 24.73 -5.28 3.74
CA PRO A 541 24.12 -4.18 2.97
C PRO A 541 23.13 -4.69 1.92
N ALA A 542 21.78 -4.80 2.23
CA ALA A 542 20.84 -4.63 1.10
C ALA A 542 21.25 -3.42 0.22
N PRO A 543 21.75 -3.68 -1.10
CA PRO A 543 22.28 -2.75 -2.10
C PRO A 543 21.37 -1.54 -2.31
N PRO A 544 21.78 -0.26 -2.48
CA PRO A 544 21.15 0.95 -3.02
C PRO A 544 20.55 0.71 -4.42
N VAL A 545 19.33 0.57 -4.55
CA VAL A 545 18.57 0.75 -5.81
C VAL A 545 19.12 1.97 -6.57
N PRO A 546 20.02 1.91 -7.63
CA PRO A 546 20.40 3.03 -8.49
C PRO A 546 19.21 3.96 -8.77
N VAL A 547 18.96 5.10 -7.93
CA VAL A 547 18.28 6.36 -8.27
C VAL A 547 18.44 6.67 -9.76
N LEU A 548 17.69 6.00 -10.65
CA LEU A 548 17.39 6.52 -12.00
C LEU A 548 16.89 7.96 -11.92
N SER A 549 17.70 9.03 -11.72
CA SER A 549 17.34 10.38 -12.21
C SER A 549 16.18 10.33 -13.20
N HIS A 550 14.96 10.19 -12.72
CA HIS A 550 13.76 10.62 -13.46
C HIS A 550 14.03 11.89 -14.26
N PRO A 551 14.52 11.92 -15.57
CA PRO A 551 14.29 13.08 -16.44
C PRO A 551 12.79 13.32 -16.67
N GLY A 552 12.10 14.26 -15.77
CA GLY A 552 11.16 15.34 -16.20
C GLY A 552 9.70 14.88 -16.06
N SER A 553 9.03 15.20 -14.84
CA SER A 553 7.65 15.66 -14.61
C SER A 553 6.80 15.58 -15.89
N PRO A 554 5.61 14.91 -16.04
CA PRO A 554 4.62 15.15 -17.13
C PRO A 554 4.31 16.64 -17.29
N PHE A 555 5.19 17.40 -18.01
CA PHE A 555 4.85 18.67 -18.68
C PHE A 555 3.33 18.86 -18.76
N ILE A 556 2.65 19.51 -17.71
CA ILE A 556 1.37 20.22 -17.89
C ILE A 556 1.64 21.58 -18.54
N PRO A 557 1.46 21.77 -19.91
CA PRO A 557 1.60 23.15 -20.43
C PRO A 557 0.76 24.15 -19.61
N THR A 558 1.45 24.99 -18.80
CA THR A 558 1.11 26.35 -18.34
C THR A 558 0.85 27.28 -19.53
N LYS A 559 -0.37 27.02 -20.18
CA LYS A 559 -1.09 28.05 -20.97
C LYS A 559 -1.50 27.47 -22.32
N LEU A 560 -2.63 26.76 -22.46
CA LEU A 560 -3.20 26.50 -23.81
C LEU A 560 -3.32 27.80 -24.60
N SER A 561 -2.13 28.28 -25.08
CA SER A 561 -2.20 29.20 -26.24
C SER A 561 -2.65 28.45 -27.50
N MET A 562 -3.90 28.37 -27.79
CA MET A 562 -4.51 28.00 -29.09
C MET A 562 -3.60 28.38 -30.25
N ALA A 563 -2.31 27.67 -30.30
CA ALA A 563 -1.60 27.71 -31.60
C ALA A 563 -2.35 26.85 -32.63
N THR A 564 -2.92 27.30 -33.64
CA THR A 564 -3.64 27.14 -34.91
C THR A 564 -3.30 25.81 -35.58
N SER A 565 -2.49 24.54 -34.77
CA SER A 565 -2.55 23.16 -35.29
C SER A 565 -1.66 22.25 -34.44
N ARG A 566 -2.26 21.05 -33.83
CA ARG A 566 -1.63 20.03 -32.95
C ARG A 566 -0.47 19.34 -33.68
N PRO A 567 0.81 19.19 -33.01
CA PRO A 567 1.92 18.42 -33.61
C PRO A 567 1.49 16.99 -33.96
N ARG A 568 2.04 16.55 -35.11
CA ARG A 568 1.61 15.24 -35.65
C ARG A 568 2.65 14.17 -35.29
N VAL A 569 2.10 12.97 -34.87
CA VAL A 569 2.98 11.84 -34.49
C VAL A 569 2.69 10.65 -35.43
N LEU A 570 3.83 10.18 -36.05
CA LEU A 570 3.68 8.96 -36.88
C LEU A 570 3.82 7.70 -36.01
N HIS A 571 2.68 7.00 -35.84
CA HIS A 571 2.60 5.76 -35.04
C HIS A 571 2.85 4.53 -35.91
N ILE A 572 4.09 4.00 -35.64
CA ILE A 572 4.43 2.81 -36.46
C ILE A 572 4.40 1.56 -35.56
N GLY A 573 3.47 0.62 -35.91
CA GLY A 573 3.29 -0.62 -35.11
C GLY A 573 1.82 -0.81 -34.74
N ASP A 574 1.60 -1.78 -33.95
CA ASP A 574 0.21 -2.11 -33.57
C ASP A 574 -0.35 -1.06 -32.60
N PRO A 575 -1.71 -1.07 -32.50
CA PRO A 575 -2.33 -0.12 -31.56
C PRO A 575 -1.96 -0.43 -30.10
N ILE A 576 -2.14 0.76 -29.32
CA ILE A 576 -1.79 0.61 -27.88
C ILE A 576 -2.72 -0.44 -27.25
N GLN A 577 -2.15 -1.30 -26.33
CA GLN A 577 -2.96 -2.36 -25.68
C GLN A 577 -2.97 -2.18 -24.16
N TYR A 578 -1.89 -1.68 -23.61
CA TYR A 578 -1.77 -1.80 -22.15
C TYR A 578 -1.97 -0.44 -21.47
N ASN A 579 -1.87 0.69 -22.24
CA ASN A 579 -1.99 2.02 -21.61
C ASN A 579 -3.00 2.88 -22.41
N PRO A 580 -4.35 2.47 -22.35
CA PRO A 580 -5.35 3.18 -23.18
C PRO A 580 -5.66 4.57 -22.63
N GLU A 581 -5.53 4.68 -21.34
CA GLU A 581 -5.83 6.02 -20.78
C GLU A 581 -4.72 7.03 -21.13
N THR A 582 -3.47 6.61 -20.99
CA THR A 582 -2.36 7.49 -21.39
C THR A 582 -2.43 7.82 -22.89
N TYR A 583 -2.77 6.83 -23.66
CA TYR A 583 -2.86 7.04 -25.13
C TYR A 583 -3.97 8.04 -25.46
N LEU A 584 -5.10 8.01 -24.66
CA LEU A 584 -6.16 9.01 -24.91
C LEU A 584 -5.64 10.43 -24.65
N ARG A 585 -4.83 10.56 -23.66
CA ARG A 585 -4.23 11.88 -23.40
C ARG A 585 -3.24 12.26 -24.51
N PHE A 586 -2.52 11.23 -24.88
CA PHE A 586 -1.54 11.41 -25.96
C PHE A 586 -2.22 11.89 -27.24
N THR A 587 -3.48 11.45 -27.53
CA THR A 587 -4.13 11.81 -28.81
C THR A 587 -4.84 13.16 -28.67
N VAL A 588 -5.09 13.57 -27.41
CA VAL A 588 -5.65 14.92 -27.23
C VAL A 588 -4.58 15.97 -27.54
N GLN A 589 -3.31 15.58 -27.31
CA GLN A 589 -2.21 16.58 -27.46
C GLN A 589 -1.61 16.51 -28.87
N PHE A 590 -1.77 15.31 -29.49
CA PHE A 590 -1.09 15.15 -30.78
C PHE A 590 -2.05 14.51 -31.79
N GLU A 591 -1.87 14.98 -33.04
CA GLU A 591 -2.53 14.21 -34.13
C GLU A 591 -1.72 12.97 -34.51
N VAL A 592 -2.41 11.79 -34.34
CA VAL A 592 -1.66 10.52 -34.54
C VAL A 592 -2.06 9.93 -35.89
N VAL A 593 -0.97 9.66 -36.72
CA VAL A 593 -1.18 9.02 -38.03
C VAL A 593 -0.55 7.61 -37.98
N ARG A 594 -1.43 6.74 -38.32
CA ARG A 594 -0.91 5.36 -38.27
C ARG A 594 -1.01 4.72 -39.67
N PRO A 595 0.19 4.42 -40.32
CA PRO A 595 0.17 3.76 -41.62
C PRO A 595 -0.29 2.29 -41.52
N SER A 596 -0.98 1.86 -42.57
CA SER A 596 -1.38 0.44 -42.59
C SER A 596 -0.16 -0.48 -42.64
N THR A 597 -0.36 -1.72 -42.34
CA THR A 597 0.76 -2.70 -42.37
C THR A 597 1.41 -2.72 -43.76
N GLU A 598 0.62 -2.61 -44.86
CA GLU A 598 1.18 -2.59 -46.25
C GLU A 598 2.05 -1.35 -46.47
N GLU A 599 1.60 -0.27 -45.87
CA GLU A 599 2.35 0.99 -46.08
C GLU A 599 3.64 0.99 -45.24
N ARG A 600 3.74 0.04 -44.31
CA ARG A 600 4.95 0.03 -43.44
C ARG A 600 6.01 -0.89 -44.04
N GLN A 601 5.65 -1.50 -45.21
CA GLN A 601 6.75 -2.24 -45.88
C GLN A 601 7.73 -1.27 -46.55
N ARG A 602 9.00 -1.67 -46.57
CA ARG A 602 10.07 -0.69 -46.87
C ARG A 602 9.80 0.01 -48.20
N PRO A 603 9.52 -0.70 -49.32
CA PRO A 603 9.32 0.04 -50.59
C PRO A 603 8.12 0.98 -50.50
N ALA A 604 7.08 0.51 -49.91
CA ALA A 604 5.87 1.36 -49.81
C ALA A 604 6.10 2.53 -48.83
N PHE A 605 6.84 2.24 -47.76
CA PHE A 605 7.09 3.29 -46.76
C PHE A 605 7.94 4.42 -47.36
N ILE A 606 8.98 4.02 -48.14
CA ILE A 606 9.85 5.02 -48.80
C ILE A 606 9.03 5.84 -49.81
N LYS A 607 8.24 5.12 -50.59
CA LYS A 607 7.39 5.85 -51.56
C LYS A 607 6.47 6.83 -50.85
N ALA A 608 5.90 6.46 -49.71
CA ALA A 608 4.94 7.33 -48.98
C ALA A 608 5.67 8.55 -48.40
N LEU A 609 6.93 8.39 -47.90
CA LEU A 609 7.68 9.55 -47.36
C LEU A 609 8.03 10.53 -48.48
N LYS A 610 8.32 9.98 -49.74
CA LYS A 610 8.67 10.88 -50.86
C LYS A 610 7.44 11.66 -51.33
N GLU A 611 6.31 10.97 -51.15
CA GLU A 611 5.08 11.63 -51.65
C GLU A 611 4.43 12.47 -50.54
N ARG A 612 5.08 12.45 -49.41
CA ARG A 612 4.57 13.19 -48.23
C ARG A 612 3.12 12.82 -47.95
N ARG A 613 2.82 11.56 -47.96
CA ARG A 613 1.43 11.07 -47.81
C ARG A 613 0.94 11.33 -46.38
N TRP A 614 1.82 11.30 -45.43
CA TRP A 614 1.34 11.48 -44.03
C TRP A 614 1.59 12.91 -43.57
N GLY A 615 1.91 13.82 -44.63
CA GLY A 615 2.19 15.23 -44.25
C GLY A 615 3.44 15.32 -43.36
N ASP A 616 3.73 16.66 -42.92
CA ASP A 616 4.87 16.82 -42.00
C ASP A 616 4.51 16.32 -40.59
N PHE A 617 5.40 15.47 -40.00
CA PHE A 617 5.16 15.05 -38.61
C PHE A 617 6.37 15.38 -37.75
N ASP A 618 6.01 15.37 -36.48
CA ASP A 618 7.01 15.97 -35.56
C ASP A 618 7.69 14.85 -34.75
N ALA A 619 6.98 13.65 -34.75
CA ALA A 619 7.59 12.57 -33.95
C ALA A 619 7.24 11.21 -34.57
N ILE A 620 8.13 10.22 -34.29
CA ILE A 620 7.85 8.82 -34.66
C ILE A 620 7.70 8.00 -33.38
N PHE A 621 6.57 7.29 -33.39
CA PHE A 621 6.17 6.54 -32.19
C PHE A 621 6.06 5.06 -32.52
N ARG A 622 6.95 4.25 -31.88
CA ARG A 622 6.90 2.78 -32.04
C ARG A 622 6.73 2.13 -30.67
N PRO A 623 5.58 1.71 -30.33
CA PRO A 623 5.28 1.34 -28.92
C PRO A 623 5.47 -0.16 -28.68
N PHE A 624 5.73 -0.93 -29.78
CA PHE A 624 5.91 -2.38 -29.52
C PHE A 624 7.21 -2.84 -30.19
N TRP A 625 7.86 -3.74 -29.45
CA TRP A 625 9.12 -4.28 -30.02
C TRP A 625 8.81 -5.27 -31.15
N GLY A 626 7.75 -6.03 -31.06
CA GLY A 626 7.45 -7.12 -32.03
C GLY A 626 6.78 -6.59 -33.29
N THR A 627 6.35 -5.35 -33.31
CA THR A 627 5.72 -4.75 -34.51
C THR A 627 6.31 -3.35 -34.73
N GLY A 628 6.09 -2.85 -36.02
CA GLY A 628 6.62 -1.48 -36.30
C GLY A 628 8.03 -1.54 -36.88
N GLY A 629 8.58 -2.81 -37.09
CA GLY A 629 9.91 -2.99 -37.72
C GLY A 629 9.78 -3.45 -39.17
N GLU A 630 8.67 -3.42 -39.79
CA GLU A 630 8.40 -3.97 -41.13
C GLU A 630 9.27 -3.30 -42.18
N MET A 631 9.73 -2.02 -41.95
CA MET A 631 10.46 -1.30 -43.03
C MET A 631 11.96 -1.56 -42.91
N GLY A 632 12.29 -2.42 -41.97
CA GLY A 632 13.69 -2.83 -41.85
C GLY A 632 14.53 -1.76 -41.14
N LYS A 633 15.85 -1.80 -41.46
CA LYS A 633 16.82 -0.93 -40.74
C LYS A 633 16.57 0.54 -41.06
N TRP A 634 16.58 1.35 -40.04
CA TRP A 634 16.51 2.82 -40.24
C TRP A 634 17.91 3.38 -40.53
N ASP A 635 18.31 3.35 -41.86
CA ASP A 635 19.65 3.75 -42.38
C ASP A 635 19.52 5.07 -43.15
N ASN A 636 20.55 5.48 -43.78
CA ASN A 636 20.57 6.78 -44.49
C ASN A 636 19.44 6.88 -45.52
N GLU A 637 19.12 5.75 -46.15
CA GLU A 637 18.06 5.78 -47.17
C GLU A 637 16.72 6.24 -46.58
N LEU A 638 16.37 5.71 -45.35
CA LEU A 638 15.07 6.09 -44.76
C LEU A 638 15.19 7.41 -44.01
N ILE A 639 16.24 7.54 -43.29
CA ILE A 639 16.35 8.70 -42.37
C ILE A 639 16.46 9.99 -43.18
N SER A 640 17.05 9.97 -44.42
CA SER A 640 17.23 11.18 -45.23
C SER A 640 15.89 11.68 -45.79
N LEU A 641 14.90 10.82 -45.70
CA LEU A 641 13.61 11.21 -46.30
C LEU A 641 12.68 11.79 -45.23
N LEU A 642 13.13 11.81 -43.94
CA LEU A 642 12.22 12.29 -42.87
C LEU A 642 12.02 13.80 -42.98
N PRO A 643 10.80 14.27 -42.72
CA PRO A 643 10.57 15.72 -42.75
C PRO A 643 11.45 16.46 -41.73
N GLU A 644 11.69 17.76 -42.08
CA GLU A 644 12.60 18.55 -41.21
C GLU A 644 11.96 18.81 -39.84
N SER A 645 10.63 18.57 -39.78
CA SER A 645 9.90 18.89 -38.53
C SER A 645 10.09 17.80 -37.48
N VAL A 646 10.74 16.69 -37.75
CA VAL A 646 10.81 15.59 -36.78
C VAL A 646 11.86 15.95 -35.71
N ARG A 647 11.37 15.83 -34.54
CA ARG A 647 12.30 16.22 -33.46
C ARG A 647 12.62 15.01 -32.58
N VAL A 648 11.67 14.00 -32.53
CA VAL A 648 11.95 12.88 -31.62
C VAL A 648 11.42 11.59 -32.26
N PHE A 649 12.30 10.48 -32.07
CA PHE A 649 11.95 9.11 -32.45
C PHE A 649 12.02 8.21 -31.22
N ALA A 650 10.74 7.84 -30.71
CA ALA A 650 10.71 7.00 -29.49
C ALA A 650 10.25 5.58 -29.83
N SER A 651 11.08 4.66 -29.37
CA SER A 651 10.82 3.27 -29.83
C SER A 651 10.92 2.32 -28.65
N ALA A 652 9.97 1.28 -28.74
CA ALA A 652 10.02 0.21 -27.73
C ALA A 652 11.29 -0.64 -27.92
N GLY A 653 11.85 -1.04 -26.69
CA GLY A 653 13.04 -1.94 -26.73
C GLY A 653 14.28 -1.22 -26.20
N ALA A 654 15.21 -2.05 -25.61
CA ALA A 654 16.47 -1.48 -25.09
C ALA A 654 17.51 -1.38 -26.22
N GLY A 655 17.48 -2.39 -27.09
CA GLY A 655 18.47 -2.39 -28.18
C GLY A 655 18.01 -1.52 -29.35
N PHE A 656 19.04 -0.91 -30.03
CA PHE A 656 18.64 -0.03 -31.15
C PHE A 656 19.59 -0.25 -32.32
N ASP A 657 20.07 -1.50 -32.49
CA ASP A 657 21.05 -1.79 -33.57
C ASP A 657 20.39 -1.66 -34.95
N TRP A 658 19.19 -1.63 -34.99
CA TRP A 658 18.48 -1.54 -36.29
C TRP A 658 18.29 -0.09 -36.72
N ALA A 659 18.51 0.89 -35.76
CA ALA A 659 18.37 2.31 -36.10
C ALA A 659 19.71 3.03 -35.99
N ASP A 660 20.05 3.82 -37.09
CA ASP A 660 21.31 4.60 -37.07
C ASP A 660 21.11 5.89 -36.24
N THR A 661 21.38 5.78 -34.88
CA THR A 661 21.03 6.88 -33.94
C THR A 661 22.03 8.03 -34.11
N LYS A 662 23.21 7.68 -34.60
CA LYS A 662 24.15 8.80 -34.89
C LYS A 662 23.61 9.69 -36.02
N LEU A 663 23.18 9.04 -37.12
CA LEU A 663 22.63 9.83 -38.24
C LEU A 663 21.39 10.61 -37.81
N LEU A 664 20.54 10.01 -36.98
CA LEU A 664 19.34 10.73 -36.47
C LEU A 664 19.77 11.96 -35.67
N GLY A 665 20.73 11.77 -34.82
CA GLY A 665 21.22 12.89 -34.00
C GLY A 665 21.79 14.01 -34.86
N GLU A 666 22.63 13.71 -35.88
CA GLU A 666 23.21 14.73 -36.78
C GLU A 666 22.12 15.53 -37.50
N ARG A 667 20.96 14.94 -37.55
CA ARG A 667 19.84 15.66 -38.20
C ARG A 667 18.98 16.36 -37.15
N GLY A 668 19.37 16.29 -35.95
CA GLY A 668 18.65 17.06 -34.91
C GLY A 668 17.50 16.24 -34.31
N ILE A 669 17.48 14.94 -34.52
CA ILE A 669 16.36 14.10 -34.03
C ILE A 669 16.87 13.31 -32.81
N ILE A 670 16.08 13.52 -31.70
CA ILE A 670 16.44 12.77 -30.48
C ILE A 670 15.83 11.37 -30.54
N TYR A 671 16.73 10.37 -30.34
CA TYR A 671 16.23 8.99 -30.33
C TYR A 671 16.15 8.50 -28.88
N CYS A 672 14.86 8.03 -28.60
CA CYS A 672 14.68 7.51 -27.23
C CYS A 672 14.30 6.02 -27.29
N ASN A 673 15.10 5.23 -26.47
CA ASN A 673 14.62 3.82 -26.37
C ASN A 673 13.89 3.62 -25.04
N SER A 674 13.31 2.34 -24.91
CA SER A 674 12.55 2.10 -23.65
C SER A 674 13.17 0.96 -22.86
N GLY A 675 14.56 0.98 -22.91
CA GLY A 675 15.31 -0.12 -22.26
C GLY A 675 15.10 -0.14 -20.75
N LEU A 676 14.76 1.05 -20.13
CA LEU A 676 14.55 1.09 -18.68
C LEU A 676 13.34 0.24 -18.26
N ALA A 677 12.39 0.06 -19.23
CA ALA A 677 11.16 -0.68 -18.89
C ALA A 677 11.44 -2.19 -18.78
N ALA A 678 12.55 -2.65 -19.42
CA ALA A 678 12.74 -4.12 -19.45
C ALA A 678 13.88 -4.52 -18.49
N ALA A 679 14.46 -3.53 -17.81
CA ALA A 679 15.71 -3.79 -17.05
C ALA A 679 15.43 -4.80 -15.91
N GLU A 680 14.25 -4.62 -15.31
CA GLU A 680 13.96 -5.54 -14.18
C GLU A 680 13.72 -6.97 -14.68
N ALA A 681 12.92 -7.05 -15.70
CA ALA A 681 12.59 -8.39 -16.22
C ALA A 681 13.85 -9.12 -16.72
N VAL A 682 14.74 -8.40 -17.34
CA VAL A 682 15.94 -9.05 -17.89
C VAL A 682 16.87 -9.46 -16.75
N ALA A 683 16.95 -8.59 -15.74
CA ALA A 683 17.82 -8.94 -14.60
C ALA A 683 17.30 -10.18 -13.87
N ASP A 684 15.92 -10.27 -13.73
CA ASP A 684 15.33 -11.49 -13.11
C ASP A 684 15.70 -12.74 -13.92
N PHE A 685 15.59 -12.55 -15.17
CA PHE A 685 15.87 -13.72 -16.02
C PHE A 685 17.35 -14.11 -15.96
N ALA A 686 18.22 -13.12 -15.91
CA ALA A 686 19.66 -13.43 -15.82
C ALA A 686 19.96 -14.25 -14.55
N ILE A 687 19.27 -13.90 -13.42
CA ILE A 687 19.51 -14.64 -12.16
C ILE A 687 19.11 -16.10 -12.35
N ILE A 688 18.02 -16.33 -13.16
CA ILE A 688 17.66 -17.73 -13.48
C ILE A 688 18.81 -18.42 -14.22
N GLY A 689 19.36 -17.66 -15.21
CA GLY A 689 20.51 -18.24 -15.95
C GLY A 689 21.69 -18.54 -15.03
N ILE A 690 21.88 -17.65 -14.10
CA ILE A 690 23.04 -17.86 -13.18
C ILE A 690 22.75 -19.09 -12.31
N ILE A 691 21.57 -19.17 -11.75
CA ILE A 691 21.23 -20.32 -10.90
C ILE A 691 21.27 -21.62 -11.73
N SER A 692 20.77 -21.49 -12.90
CA SER A 692 20.74 -22.69 -13.75
C SER A 692 22.14 -23.28 -13.96
N THR A 693 23.08 -22.36 -14.08
CA THR A 693 24.42 -22.90 -14.40
C THR A 693 25.06 -23.50 -13.15
N PHE A 694 24.69 -23.09 -11.90
CA PHE A 694 25.31 -23.64 -10.67
C PHE A 694 24.56 -24.89 -10.22
N ARG A 695 23.28 -24.97 -10.67
CA ARG A 695 22.48 -26.07 -10.08
C ARG A 695 22.11 -27.08 -11.16
N LEU A 696 22.61 -26.91 -12.34
CA LEU A 696 22.44 -27.86 -13.46
C LEU A 696 20.96 -28.10 -13.77
N LEU A 697 20.25 -27.00 -13.89
CA LEU A 697 18.77 -27.10 -13.97
C LEU A 697 18.33 -27.83 -15.23
N PRO A 698 18.92 -27.56 -16.39
CA PRO A 698 18.42 -28.29 -17.57
C PRO A 698 18.55 -29.81 -17.39
N TRP A 699 19.67 -30.21 -16.79
CA TRP A 699 19.86 -31.66 -16.54
C TRP A 699 18.79 -32.19 -15.58
N CYS A 700 18.58 -31.48 -14.48
CA CYS A 700 17.61 -31.96 -13.47
C CYS A 700 16.18 -31.88 -14.00
N ILE A 701 15.85 -30.86 -14.71
CA ILE A 701 14.48 -30.74 -15.27
C ILE A 701 14.23 -31.86 -16.30
N SER A 702 15.23 -32.06 -17.14
CA SER A 702 15.03 -33.13 -18.15
C SER A 702 14.88 -34.50 -17.46
N SER A 703 15.66 -34.76 -16.40
CA SER A 703 15.55 -36.04 -15.67
C SER A 703 14.16 -36.22 -15.08
N ALA A 704 13.66 -35.14 -14.49
CA ALA A 704 12.30 -35.22 -13.91
C ALA A 704 11.24 -35.43 -14.98
N LEU A 705 11.36 -34.80 -16.09
CA LEU A 705 10.31 -34.89 -17.13
C LEU A 705 10.38 -36.23 -17.86
N SER A 706 11.49 -36.95 -17.67
CA SER A 706 11.56 -38.27 -18.34
C SER A 706 10.53 -39.23 -17.72
N GLY A 707 10.09 -38.95 -16.43
CA GLY A 707 9.09 -39.82 -15.76
C GLY A 707 9.71 -41.16 -15.36
N ASP A 708 11.00 -41.38 -15.59
CA ASP A 708 11.67 -42.67 -15.28
C ASP A 708 12.32 -42.59 -13.89
N GLU A 709 11.92 -43.48 -13.00
CA GLU A 709 12.31 -43.40 -11.56
C GLU A 709 13.81 -43.70 -11.40
N GLN A 710 14.29 -44.68 -12.24
CA GLN A 710 15.74 -44.96 -12.13
C GLN A 710 16.58 -43.79 -12.64
N VAL A 711 16.17 -43.22 -13.77
CA VAL A 711 16.88 -42.03 -14.29
C VAL A 711 16.80 -40.88 -13.28
N PHE A 712 15.70 -40.70 -12.61
CA PHE A 712 15.58 -39.64 -11.58
C PHE A 712 16.56 -39.90 -10.43
N GLY A 713 16.51 -41.20 -9.95
CA GLY A 713 17.36 -41.52 -8.78
C GLY A 713 18.84 -41.36 -9.10
N THR A 714 19.30 -41.86 -10.28
CA THR A 714 20.74 -41.77 -10.63
C THR A 714 21.17 -40.33 -10.87
N ASN A 715 20.35 -39.59 -11.55
CA ASN A 715 20.77 -38.20 -11.87
C ASN A 715 20.70 -37.30 -10.63
N HIS A 716 19.72 -37.57 -9.72
CA HIS A 716 19.71 -36.81 -8.45
C HIS A 716 21.02 -37.00 -7.69
N ARG A 717 21.43 -38.26 -7.58
CA ARG A 717 22.70 -38.53 -6.86
C ARG A 717 23.89 -37.84 -7.54
N ASP A 718 23.97 -37.84 -8.93
CA ASP A 718 25.16 -37.31 -9.63
C ASP A 718 25.14 -35.77 -9.66
N ALA A 719 23.93 -35.23 -9.83
CA ALA A 719 23.88 -33.75 -9.96
C ALA A 719 24.28 -33.10 -8.64
N THR A 720 23.96 -33.73 -7.47
CA THR A 720 24.27 -33.10 -6.16
C THR A 720 25.80 -33.07 -5.94
N MET A 721 26.51 -33.89 -6.71
CA MET A 721 27.98 -33.90 -6.53
C MET A 721 28.65 -32.85 -7.42
N GLN A 722 27.85 -32.24 -8.32
CA GLN A 722 28.47 -31.27 -9.24
C GLN A 722 27.85 -29.89 -9.05
N SER A 723 26.85 -29.78 -8.17
CA SER A 723 26.17 -28.47 -8.00
C SER A 723 26.92 -27.63 -6.95
N PHE A 724 26.76 -26.29 -7.22
CA PHE A 724 27.42 -25.38 -6.25
C PHE A 724 26.42 -24.34 -5.78
N ASN A 725 26.67 -23.93 -4.43
CA ASN A 725 25.90 -22.75 -3.97
C ASN A 725 26.46 -21.45 -4.59
N LEU A 726 25.51 -20.45 -4.71
CA LEU A 726 25.95 -19.17 -5.31
C LEU A 726 26.76 -18.35 -4.29
N ARG A 727 26.42 -18.47 -2.99
CA ARG A 727 27.07 -17.63 -1.96
C ARG A 727 28.60 -17.78 -2.03
N ASP A 728 29.27 -16.61 -2.00
CA ASP A 728 30.75 -16.47 -1.92
C ASP A 728 31.40 -16.78 -3.27
N GLN A 729 30.51 -17.09 -4.29
CA GLN A 729 31.11 -17.22 -5.64
C GLN A 729 31.27 -15.83 -6.28
N ALA A 730 32.35 -15.75 -7.16
CA ALA A 730 32.59 -14.47 -7.86
C ALA A 730 31.76 -14.37 -9.15
N LEU A 731 30.93 -13.27 -9.22
CA LEU A 731 30.15 -13.03 -10.45
C LEU A 731 30.75 -11.86 -11.24
N GLY A 732 31.05 -12.17 -12.47
CA GLY A 732 31.59 -11.12 -13.37
C GLY A 732 30.52 -10.59 -14.33
N LEU A 733 30.38 -9.25 -14.36
CA LEU A 733 29.43 -8.63 -15.31
C LEU A 733 30.20 -7.83 -16.37
N VAL A 734 30.00 -8.32 -17.70
CA VAL A 734 30.53 -7.52 -18.82
C VAL A 734 29.46 -6.56 -19.32
N GLY A 735 29.67 -5.34 -18.84
CA GLY A 735 28.63 -4.28 -18.97
C GLY A 735 27.97 -4.03 -17.61
N PHE A 736 28.18 -2.71 -17.18
CA PHE A 736 27.62 -2.40 -15.83
C PHE A 736 26.69 -1.21 -15.92
N GLY A 737 25.67 -1.38 -16.89
CA GLY A 737 24.61 -0.35 -17.09
C GLY A 737 23.39 -0.67 -16.23
N ASN A 738 22.17 -0.24 -16.68
CA ASN A 738 20.97 -0.41 -15.83
C ASN A 738 20.69 -1.87 -15.53
N ILE A 739 20.85 -2.75 -16.54
CA ILE A 739 20.54 -4.18 -16.31
C ILE A 739 21.66 -4.80 -15.45
N GLY A 740 22.91 -4.50 -15.79
CA GLY A 740 24.04 -5.06 -15.01
C GLY A 740 23.94 -4.70 -13.51
N GLN A 741 23.60 -3.47 -13.26
CA GLN A 741 23.52 -3.03 -11.84
C GLN A 741 22.36 -3.72 -11.11
N GLN A 742 21.29 -3.96 -11.79
CA GLN A 742 20.18 -4.68 -11.13
C GLN A 742 20.54 -6.15 -10.90
N ILE A 743 21.29 -6.72 -11.88
CA ILE A 743 21.72 -8.11 -11.64
C ILE A 743 22.65 -8.15 -10.42
N ALA A 744 23.55 -7.14 -10.34
CA ALA A 744 24.52 -7.12 -9.23
C ALA A 744 23.81 -6.96 -7.88
N ALA A 745 22.79 -6.12 -7.90
CA ALA A 745 22.05 -5.89 -6.64
C ALA A 745 21.37 -7.16 -6.17
N ARG A 746 20.80 -7.92 -7.04
CA ARG A 746 20.09 -9.15 -6.64
C ARG A 746 21.09 -10.25 -6.25
N ALA A 747 22.16 -10.31 -7.07
CA ALA A 747 23.12 -11.40 -6.80
C ALA A 747 23.87 -11.13 -5.49
N ARG A 748 24.20 -9.85 -5.19
CA ARG A 748 24.97 -9.55 -3.96
C ARG A 748 24.07 -9.63 -2.73
N HIS A 749 23.02 -8.98 -2.88
CA HIS A 749 22.22 -8.84 -1.63
C HIS A 749 21.33 -10.07 -1.42
N GLY A 750 21.02 -10.68 -2.54
CA GLY A 750 20.07 -11.82 -2.40
C GLY A 750 20.82 -13.15 -2.21
N PHE A 751 22.02 -13.23 -2.90
CA PHE A 751 22.60 -14.60 -2.93
C PHE A 751 24.02 -14.56 -2.37
N GLY A 752 24.49 -13.36 -1.90
CA GLY A 752 25.80 -13.22 -1.23
C GLY A 752 26.97 -13.44 -2.19
N MET A 753 26.82 -13.16 -3.51
CA MET A 753 27.94 -13.35 -4.44
C MET A 753 28.88 -12.14 -4.40
N ASP A 754 30.16 -12.36 -4.73
CA ASP A 754 31.13 -11.26 -4.91
C ASP A 754 31.06 -10.69 -6.33
N ILE A 755 30.77 -9.32 -6.34
CA ILE A 755 30.43 -8.75 -7.66
C ILE A 755 31.69 -8.12 -8.26
N HIS A 756 31.97 -8.57 -9.56
CA HIS A 756 33.04 -7.95 -10.38
C HIS A 756 32.46 -7.43 -11.71
N TYR A 757 33.08 -6.29 -12.14
CA TYR A 757 32.51 -5.88 -13.46
C TYR A 757 33.61 -5.24 -14.30
N TYR A 758 33.33 -5.31 -15.62
CA TYR A 758 34.10 -4.54 -16.61
C TYR A 758 33.16 -3.70 -17.47
N ASP A 759 33.55 -2.35 -17.51
CA ASP A 759 32.84 -1.43 -18.43
C ASP A 759 33.84 -0.43 -19.03
N VAL A 760 33.41 0.12 -20.24
CA VAL A 760 34.35 1.04 -20.93
C VAL A 760 34.80 2.15 -19.97
N LEU A 761 33.79 2.60 -19.13
CA LEU A 761 34.18 3.58 -18.10
C LEU A 761 33.76 3.08 -16.72
N PRO A 762 34.66 3.42 -15.83
CA PRO A 762 34.24 3.03 -14.48
C PRO A 762 33.01 3.83 -14.02
N LYS A 763 32.25 3.13 -13.13
CA LYS A 763 31.05 3.84 -12.64
C LYS A 763 31.39 4.64 -11.37
N PRO A 764 30.63 5.71 -11.19
CA PRO A 764 30.89 6.52 -9.99
C PRO A 764 30.78 5.69 -8.70
N ALA A 765 31.49 6.17 -7.70
CA ALA A 765 31.57 5.44 -6.41
C ALA A 765 30.18 5.26 -5.79
N ALA A 766 29.37 6.23 -6.05
CA ALA A 766 28.02 6.17 -5.44
C ALA A 766 27.24 4.95 -5.96
N VAL A 767 27.54 4.55 -7.23
CA VAL A 767 26.82 3.40 -7.83
C VAL A 767 27.51 2.09 -7.40
N VAL A 768 28.82 2.06 -7.20
CA VAL A 768 29.57 0.81 -7.02
C VAL A 768 29.64 0.46 -5.54
N ALA A 769 29.67 1.41 -4.61
CA ALA A 769 29.92 1.18 -3.17
C ALA A 769 28.80 0.34 -2.53
N PRO A 770 27.54 0.59 -2.87
CA PRO A 770 26.48 -0.21 -2.22
C PRO A 770 26.48 -1.67 -2.69
N LEU A 771 27.10 -1.88 -3.91
CA LEU A 771 27.07 -3.27 -4.45
C LEU A 771 28.40 -3.96 -4.15
N ARG A 772 29.31 -3.25 -3.43
CA ARG A 772 30.68 -3.76 -3.23
C ARG A 772 31.24 -4.41 -4.49
N ALA A 773 31.00 -3.65 -5.61
CA ALA A 773 31.43 -4.21 -6.92
C ALA A 773 32.89 -3.80 -7.19
N THR A 774 33.66 -4.80 -7.62
CA THR A 774 35.06 -4.53 -7.98
C THR A 774 35.20 -4.34 -9.50
N HIS A 775 35.79 -3.09 -9.80
CA HIS A 775 35.95 -2.79 -11.24
C HIS A 775 37.24 -3.42 -11.77
N HIS A 776 37.15 -3.98 -12.99
CA HIS A 776 38.34 -4.48 -13.71
C HIS A 776 38.60 -3.63 -14.96
N GLU A 777 39.97 -3.39 -15.11
CA GLU A 777 40.33 -2.46 -16.21
C GLU A 777 40.29 -3.18 -17.56
N THR A 778 40.48 -4.55 -17.42
CA THR A 778 40.44 -5.29 -18.71
C THR A 778 39.52 -6.51 -18.57
N LEU A 779 39.02 -6.89 -19.79
CA LEU A 779 38.17 -8.10 -19.80
C LEU A 779 38.94 -9.31 -19.27
N GLU A 780 40.15 -9.46 -19.59
CA GLU A 780 40.98 -10.59 -19.11
C GLU A 780 41.04 -10.64 -17.57
N SER A 781 41.30 -9.42 -16.96
CA SER A 781 41.37 -9.42 -15.48
C SER A 781 40.04 -9.84 -14.86
N LEU A 782 38.92 -9.55 -15.49
CA LEU A 782 37.61 -9.96 -14.94
C LEU A 782 37.39 -11.46 -15.14
N LEU A 783 37.67 -11.95 -16.39
CA LEU A 783 37.29 -13.34 -16.74
C LEU A 783 38.15 -14.33 -15.98
N SER A 784 39.33 -14.00 -15.58
CA SER A 784 40.22 -14.96 -14.89
C SER A 784 39.88 -15.03 -13.40
N ARG A 785 38.94 -14.19 -12.91
CA ARG A 785 38.69 -14.13 -11.45
C ARG A 785 37.29 -14.65 -11.13
N CYS A 786 36.45 -14.75 -12.14
CA CYS A 786 35.01 -14.92 -11.80
C CYS A 786 34.61 -16.37 -12.03
N ASP A 787 33.72 -16.80 -11.14
CA ASP A 787 33.19 -18.18 -11.24
C ASP A 787 32.02 -18.25 -12.24
N CYS A 788 31.38 -17.16 -12.46
CA CYS A 788 30.34 -17.04 -13.51
C CYS A 788 30.37 -15.64 -14.10
N THR A 789 30.29 -15.65 -15.43
CA THR A 789 30.31 -14.33 -16.10
C THR A 789 29.01 -14.14 -16.90
N VAL A 790 28.44 -12.90 -16.66
CA VAL A 790 27.22 -12.56 -17.42
C VAL A 790 27.54 -11.45 -18.42
N LEU A 791 27.17 -11.79 -19.66
CA LEU A 791 27.31 -10.77 -20.71
C LEU A 791 26.04 -9.90 -20.83
N CYS A 792 26.13 -8.53 -20.51
CA CYS A 792 24.95 -7.63 -20.56
C CYS A 792 25.35 -6.27 -21.10
N THR A 793 26.00 -6.26 -22.20
CA THR A 793 26.43 -5.01 -22.85
C THR A 793 25.79 -4.90 -24.24
N PRO A 794 25.70 -3.62 -24.68
CA PRO A 794 25.15 -3.47 -26.04
C PRO A 794 26.04 -4.14 -27.09
N ALA A 795 25.38 -4.40 -28.27
CA ALA A 795 26.20 -4.96 -29.37
C ALA A 795 27.10 -3.87 -29.98
N GLY A 796 28.46 -4.16 -29.98
CA GLY A 796 29.39 -3.25 -30.68
C GLY A 796 29.99 -3.92 -31.92
N ASP A 797 31.13 -3.19 -32.44
CA ASP A 797 31.78 -3.74 -33.65
C ASP A 797 32.63 -4.96 -33.30
N GLY A 798 31.95 -6.16 -33.34
CA GLY A 798 32.82 -7.36 -33.23
C GLY A 798 32.28 -8.33 -32.17
N THR A 799 32.93 -9.57 -32.15
CA THR A 799 32.60 -10.65 -31.20
C THR A 799 33.49 -10.54 -29.95
N LEU A 800 32.82 -10.43 -28.74
CA LEU A 800 33.60 -10.19 -27.50
C LEU A 800 34.05 -11.51 -26.88
N ILE A 801 33.16 -12.42 -26.89
CA ILE A 801 33.54 -13.77 -26.38
C ILE A 801 33.83 -14.69 -27.57
N ASN A 802 35.12 -15.01 -27.73
CA ASN A 802 35.56 -15.74 -28.92
C ASN A 802 36.69 -16.71 -28.56
N ALA A 803 37.36 -17.28 -29.60
CA ALA A 803 38.37 -18.34 -29.39
C ALA A 803 39.58 -17.81 -28.62
N THR A 804 39.72 -16.50 -28.65
CA THR A 804 40.89 -15.94 -27.93
C THR A 804 40.52 -15.56 -26.50
N THR A 805 39.19 -15.18 -26.26
CA THR A 805 38.85 -14.70 -24.91
C THR A 805 38.37 -15.87 -24.04
N LEU A 806 37.92 -16.95 -24.63
CA LEU A 806 37.33 -18.06 -23.85
C LEU A 806 38.40 -18.75 -23.01
N PRO A 807 39.61 -18.82 -23.49
CA PRO A 807 40.63 -19.46 -22.63
C PRO A 807 40.97 -18.59 -21.41
N LEU A 808 40.61 -17.37 -21.42
CA LEU A 808 40.91 -16.49 -20.26
C LEU A 808 39.96 -16.77 -19.10
N PHE A 809 38.87 -17.47 -19.35
CA PHE A 809 37.92 -17.78 -18.25
C PHE A 809 38.59 -18.75 -17.27
N LYS A 810 38.28 -18.55 -16.05
CA LYS A 810 38.70 -19.59 -15.09
C LYS A 810 38.18 -20.97 -15.50
N ARG A 811 39.16 -21.94 -15.52
CA ARG A 811 38.71 -23.28 -15.94
C ARG A 811 37.57 -23.78 -15.05
N GLY A 812 36.50 -24.30 -15.69
CA GLY A 812 35.33 -24.84 -14.96
C GLY A 812 34.30 -23.75 -14.65
N SER A 813 34.62 -22.52 -15.06
CA SER A 813 33.65 -21.45 -14.75
C SER A 813 32.41 -21.52 -15.65
N ARG A 814 31.47 -20.56 -15.40
CA ARG A 814 30.17 -20.60 -16.09
C ARG A 814 29.94 -19.29 -16.85
N PHE A 815 28.99 -19.48 -17.82
CA PHE A 815 28.80 -18.29 -18.69
C PHE A 815 27.31 -18.12 -18.97
N VAL A 816 26.87 -16.77 -18.86
CA VAL A 816 25.46 -16.43 -19.16
C VAL A 816 25.44 -15.27 -20.15
N ASN A 817 24.53 -15.50 -21.22
CA ASN A 817 24.44 -14.39 -22.18
C ASN A 817 22.97 -13.96 -22.32
N ILE A 818 22.77 -12.61 -21.90
CA ILE A 818 21.38 -12.07 -22.02
C ILE A 818 21.43 -10.78 -22.84
N ALA A 819 22.63 -10.58 -23.46
CA ALA A 819 22.77 -9.33 -24.25
C ALA A 819 22.39 -9.58 -25.71
N ARG A 820 23.35 -9.92 -26.55
CA ARG A 820 23.10 -10.25 -27.98
C ARG A 820 23.96 -11.45 -28.37
N GLY A 821 23.35 -12.30 -29.30
CA GLY A 821 24.08 -13.52 -29.71
C GLY A 821 25.32 -13.17 -30.55
N SER A 822 25.27 -12.04 -31.24
CA SER A 822 26.39 -11.66 -32.13
C SER A 822 27.66 -11.37 -31.34
N LEU A 823 27.58 -11.26 -30.07
CA LEU A 823 28.77 -10.92 -29.26
C LEU A 823 29.56 -12.19 -28.91
N VAL A 824 28.97 -13.31 -29.29
CA VAL A 824 29.66 -14.56 -28.89
C VAL A 824 29.88 -15.42 -30.15
N ASP A 825 31.14 -15.88 -30.30
CA ASP A 825 31.42 -16.91 -31.31
C ASP A 825 30.96 -18.28 -30.78
N GLU A 826 29.80 -18.73 -31.28
CA GLU A 826 29.14 -19.90 -30.65
C GLU A 826 29.89 -21.20 -31.00
N ASP A 827 30.64 -21.20 -32.14
CA ASP A 827 31.50 -22.38 -32.37
C ASP A 827 32.59 -22.50 -31.30
N ALA A 828 33.18 -21.41 -31.02
CA ALA A 828 34.22 -21.44 -29.98
C ALA A 828 33.62 -21.73 -28.60
N LEU A 829 32.47 -21.24 -28.36
CA LEU A 829 31.82 -21.52 -27.05
C LEU A 829 31.55 -23.02 -26.90
N VAL A 830 31.03 -23.65 -27.96
CA VAL A 830 30.79 -25.11 -27.89
C VAL A 830 32.09 -25.85 -27.60
N ALA A 831 33.14 -25.44 -28.32
CA ALA A 831 34.44 -26.12 -28.08
C ALA A 831 34.90 -25.92 -26.63
N ALA A 832 34.69 -24.74 -26.11
CA ALA A 832 35.13 -24.47 -24.73
C ALA A 832 34.30 -25.29 -23.73
N LEU A 833 33.06 -25.48 -23.95
CA LEU A 833 32.23 -26.29 -23.04
C LEU A 833 32.62 -27.77 -23.13
N GLU A 834 32.95 -28.22 -24.29
CA GLU A 834 33.31 -29.64 -24.43
C GLU A 834 34.68 -29.92 -23.80
N ASP A 835 35.52 -28.91 -23.88
CA ASP A 835 36.88 -29.16 -23.38
C ASP A 835 36.95 -28.84 -21.87
N GLY A 836 35.85 -28.31 -21.28
CA GLY A 836 35.76 -28.13 -19.80
C GLY A 836 36.26 -26.74 -19.38
N GLN A 837 36.70 -25.99 -20.47
CA GLN A 837 37.03 -24.60 -20.05
C GLN A 837 35.83 -23.95 -19.32
N LEU A 838 34.64 -24.09 -19.86
CA LEU A 838 33.40 -23.73 -19.14
C LEU A 838 32.62 -25.00 -18.83
N SER A 839 32.14 -24.94 -17.59
CA SER A 839 31.41 -26.17 -17.21
C SER A 839 29.95 -26.12 -17.69
N ASN A 840 29.35 -24.92 -17.62
CA ASN A 840 27.93 -24.77 -18.04
C ASN A 840 27.70 -23.36 -18.58
N ALA A 841 26.56 -23.28 -19.37
CA ALA A 841 26.23 -21.95 -19.91
C ALA A 841 24.70 -21.80 -19.98
N ALA A 842 24.31 -20.53 -19.92
CA ALA A 842 22.89 -20.20 -20.18
C ALA A 842 22.80 -19.06 -21.20
N LEU A 843 21.89 -19.38 -22.24
CA LEU A 843 21.82 -18.39 -23.33
C LEU A 843 20.36 -18.07 -23.60
N ASP A 844 20.08 -16.77 -23.45
CA ASP A 844 18.75 -16.29 -23.89
C ASP A 844 18.77 -15.77 -25.32
N VAL A 845 20.00 -15.40 -25.78
CA VAL A 845 20.14 -14.87 -27.16
C VAL A 845 21.15 -15.75 -27.90
N HIS A 846 20.94 -15.72 -29.35
CA HIS A 846 21.78 -16.61 -30.18
C HIS A 846 22.30 -15.85 -31.39
N ALA A 847 23.50 -16.22 -31.91
CA ALA A 847 24.19 -15.45 -32.97
C ALA A 847 23.33 -15.34 -34.23
N ASN A 848 22.59 -16.44 -34.58
CA ASN A 848 21.78 -16.40 -35.82
C ASN A 848 20.29 -16.64 -35.50
N GLU A 849 19.74 -15.78 -34.58
CA GLU A 849 18.32 -15.97 -34.21
C GLU A 849 17.42 -15.79 -35.44
N PRO A 850 16.37 -16.68 -35.49
CA PRO A 850 15.84 -17.55 -34.42
C PRO A 850 16.48 -18.95 -34.47
N LYS A 851 17.54 -19.10 -35.40
CA LYS A 851 18.20 -20.42 -35.48
C LYS A 851 19.27 -20.57 -34.39
N ILE A 852 19.16 -21.77 -33.64
CA ILE A 852 20.15 -22.02 -32.56
C ILE A 852 21.26 -22.92 -33.11
N HIS A 853 22.50 -22.68 -32.68
CA HIS A 853 23.66 -23.48 -33.10
C HIS A 853 23.48 -24.96 -32.73
N PRO A 854 23.66 -25.88 -33.62
CA PRO A 854 23.39 -27.31 -33.41
C PRO A 854 24.21 -27.87 -32.23
N GLY A 855 25.47 -27.47 -32.14
CA GLY A 855 26.29 -27.94 -30.99
C GLY A 855 25.69 -27.52 -29.64
N LEU A 856 25.22 -26.34 -29.50
CA LEU A 856 24.61 -25.89 -28.24
C LEU A 856 23.32 -26.66 -27.95
N LEU A 857 22.59 -26.98 -29.03
CA LEU A 857 21.37 -27.78 -28.81
C LEU A 857 21.73 -29.14 -28.22
N GLU A 858 22.79 -29.72 -28.84
CA GLU A 858 23.18 -31.05 -28.33
C GLU A 858 23.62 -30.96 -26.86
N LEU A 859 24.40 -29.93 -26.57
CA LEU A 859 24.81 -29.76 -25.16
C LEU A 859 23.62 -29.45 -24.26
N GLY A 860 22.69 -28.69 -24.74
CA GLY A 860 21.42 -28.48 -23.98
C GLY A 860 20.72 -29.80 -23.68
N LYS A 861 20.61 -30.63 -24.65
CA LYS A 861 19.95 -31.93 -24.42
C LYS A 861 20.71 -32.77 -23.39
N GLN A 862 21.96 -32.49 -23.34
CA GLN A 862 22.77 -33.23 -22.35
C GLN A 862 22.67 -32.57 -20.98
N GLY A 863 21.98 -31.38 -20.86
CA GLY A 863 21.74 -30.76 -19.56
C GLY A 863 22.85 -29.77 -19.19
N ARG A 864 23.73 -29.40 -20.14
CA ARG A 864 24.88 -28.54 -19.79
C ARG A 864 24.62 -27.08 -20.18
N VAL A 865 23.58 -26.91 -20.99
CA VAL A 865 23.34 -25.53 -21.43
C VAL A 865 21.83 -25.25 -21.34
N LEU A 866 21.57 -24.15 -20.64
CA LEU A 866 20.16 -23.67 -20.71
C LEU A 866 19.97 -22.74 -21.91
N LEU A 867 18.95 -23.13 -22.76
CA LEU A 867 18.66 -22.31 -23.96
C LEU A 867 17.22 -21.79 -23.89
N THR A 868 17.08 -20.45 -24.10
CA THR A 868 15.70 -19.89 -24.16
C THR A 868 15.52 -19.10 -25.46
N CYS A 869 14.25 -18.70 -25.69
CA CYS A 869 13.95 -18.08 -27.01
C CYS A 869 13.85 -16.56 -26.88
N HIS A 870 14.84 -15.95 -26.38
CA HIS A 870 15.04 -14.49 -26.29
C HIS A 870 13.83 -13.82 -25.62
N ASN A 871 13.55 -14.31 -24.41
CA ASN A 871 12.36 -13.78 -23.70
C ASN A 871 12.76 -13.13 -22.37
N ALA A 872 14.06 -12.79 -22.27
CA ALA A 872 14.48 -12.23 -20.97
C ALA A 872 13.72 -10.93 -20.66
N GLY A 873 13.38 -10.13 -21.58
CA GLY A 873 12.69 -8.85 -21.32
C GLY A 873 11.22 -8.93 -21.71
N GLY A 874 10.71 -10.09 -22.20
CA GLY A 874 9.37 -10.18 -22.83
C GLY A 874 8.30 -10.46 -21.76
N THR A 875 7.93 -9.48 -20.94
CA THR A 875 6.81 -9.62 -19.97
C THR A 875 5.72 -8.59 -20.29
N VAL A 876 4.51 -8.91 -19.70
CA VAL A 876 3.40 -7.96 -19.88
C VAL A 876 3.77 -6.60 -19.27
N ASP A 877 4.50 -6.59 -18.14
CA ASP A 877 4.89 -5.31 -17.49
C ASP A 877 5.85 -4.51 -18.39
N THR A 878 6.75 -5.26 -19.10
CA THR A 878 7.68 -4.54 -20.01
C THR A 878 6.91 -3.93 -21.19
N HIS A 879 5.92 -4.70 -21.68
CA HIS A 879 5.12 -4.13 -22.79
C HIS A 879 4.37 -2.88 -22.34
N LYS A 880 3.84 -2.92 -21.06
CA LYS A 880 3.16 -1.73 -20.54
C LYS A 880 4.14 -0.56 -20.44
N GLY A 881 5.32 -0.87 -19.95
CA GLY A 881 6.35 0.19 -19.82
C GLY A 881 6.79 0.74 -21.18
N PHE A 882 6.99 -0.12 -22.21
CA PHE A 882 7.37 0.37 -23.56
C PHE A 882 6.37 1.40 -24.08
N GLU A 883 5.04 1.02 -23.89
CA GLU A 883 4.03 1.98 -24.41
C GLU A 883 4.10 3.31 -23.64
N GLU A 884 4.17 3.16 -22.38
CA GLU A 884 4.09 4.38 -21.54
C GLU A 884 5.33 5.26 -21.75
N LEU A 885 6.56 4.69 -21.72
CA LEU A 885 7.80 5.48 -21.82
C LEU A 885 7.96 6.13 -23.20
N SER A 886 7.60 5.36 -24.23
CA SER A 886 7.68 5.97 -25.58
C SER A 886 6.78 7.20 -25.67
N MET A 887 5.46 7.12 -25.08
CA MET A 887 4.55 8.29 -25.13
C MET A 887 5.11 9.43 -24.26
N ARG A 888 5.67 9.07 -23.17
CA ARG A 888 6.20 10.11 -22.27
C ARG A 888 7.38 10.84 -22.92
N ASN A 889 8.30 10.17 -23.59
CA ASN A 889 9.42 10.81 -24.30
C ASN A 889 8.94 11.81 -25.36
N ILE A 890 7.93 11.30 -26.06
CA ILE A 890 7.45 12.20 -27.14
C ILE A 890 6.79 13.43 -26.52
N MET A 891 5.98 13.21 -25.53
CA MET A 891 5.28 14.36 -24.89
C MET A 891 6.31 15.32 -24.28
N ALA A 892 7.33 14.76 -23.68
CA ALA A 892 8.36 15.63 -23.06
C ALA A 892 9.11 16.45 -24.12
N VAL A 893 9.54 15.80 -25.18
CA VAL A 893 10.37 16.52 -26.19
C VAL A 893 9.51 17.52 -26.96
N LEU A 894 8.35 17.12 -27.31
CA LEU A 894 7.56 18.07 -28.13
C LEU A 894 6.91 19.13 -27.24
N GLY A 895 6.85 18.90 -25.99
CA GLY A 895 6.32 19.89 -25.02
C GLY A 895 7.41 20.87 -24.58
N GLY A 896 8.63 20.70 -25.06
CA GLY A 896 9.73 21.66 -24.79
C GLY A 896 10.59 21.19 -23.59
N GLY A 897 10.26 20.03 -23.05
CA GLY A 897 11.05 19.45 -21.94
C GLY A 897 12.19 18.57 -22.42
N GLU A 898 12.91 17.90 -21.37
CA GLU A 898 14.04 17.01 -21.72
C GLU A 898 13.53 15.57 -21.95
N ALA A 899 14.27 14.94 -22.99
CA ALA A 899 13.91 13.52 -23.22
C ALA A 899 14.23 12.68 -21.97
N VAL A 900 13.39 11.64 -21.72
CA VAL A 900 13.54 10.83 -20.49
C VAL A 900 14.67 9.80 -20.70
N THR A 901 14.64 9.10 -21.93
CA THR A 901 15.67 8.04 -22.09
C THR A 901 16.36 8.22 -23.44
N PRO A 902 17.11 9.36 -23.57
CA PRO A 902 17.79 9.56 -24.85
C PRO A 902 19.07 8.71 -24.97
N VAL A 903 19.34 8.31 -26.29
CA VAL A 903 20.57 7.46 -26.37
C VAL A 903 21.54 8.10 -27.36
N ASN A 904 21.12 9.33 -27.93
CA ASN A 904 22.07 9.82 -28.96
C ASN A 904 22.29 11.33 -28.78
N LEU A 905 22.24 11.81 -27.56
CA LEU A 905 22.33 13.27 -27.35
C LEU A 905 23.73 13.78 -27.76
N GLN A 906 24.72 13.01 -27.70
CA GLN A 906 26.09 13.44 -28.04
C GLN A 906 26.23 13.76 -29.53
N TYR A 907 25.33 13.35 -30.32
CA TYR A 907 25.46 13.57 -31.78
C TYR A 907 24.60 14.76 -32.22
N LEU A 908 23.88 15.43 -31.24
CA LEU A 908 23.03 16.57 -31.65
C LEU A 908 23.91 17.81 -31.87
N LYS A 909 23.82 18.46 -33.14
CA LYS A 909 24.64 19.66 -33.45
C LYS A 909 24.15 20.86 -32.63
N LYS A 910 24.92 21.25 -31.47
CA LYS A 910 24.55 22.48 -30.72
C LYS A 910 24.37 23.67 -31.67
#